data_AF-W2JGR5-F1
#
_entry.id   AF-W2JGR5-F1
#
_cell.length_a   1.000
_cell.length_b   1.000
_cell.length_c   1.000
_cell.angle_alpha   90.00
_cell.angle_beta   90.00
_cell.angle_gamma   90.00
#
_symmetry.space_group_name_H-M   'P 1'
#
loop_
_entity.id
_entity.type
_entity.pdbx_description
1 polymer ?
#
loop_
_entity_poly.entity_id
_entity_poly.type
_entity_poly.pdbx_seq_one_letter_code
_entity_poly.pdbx_strand_id
1 'polypeptide(L)'
;MGVWMAITTVASSTLALVSLSALASNSSYSTKSGILPWVDPSSPDSAQSYTTSRGKTWTLTMSDEFNTEGRTFEAGDDHLWTALEKADGVNSALEVYSTNMTGTECDDDHCYFFINTTDETIAKTVWNNYISPPGYQTVYFYYRSGMVQSWNKFCFQGGMIEVRAQLPGAVTNESGNPDVSTGSTTVRAANINYYPTWPGIWLMGNLGRAIFSASTSRMWPFTYNECNETIFDSQNQRISACNDTPGSGLNANQGRGAPEIDILEGGGTAISTSLQVGPGMPEDFRRIADNSSEYCYYSYDCTTEGANQPDVPIAYYYNLRGHKSWYQGLRYGANNLCDVEEDDVQTFATVNASIEEGITDNACTMETCPGSYDPNADLGYMNTGVHWGINANGTCFPKMNQYDGAYLCSAGNTVSECTASSGSTSAASEFAYQMDAISSNWEIHMAAYLDWVTYSVEWVMGDEGYIRWEVEGQPIFEITADVLTNPPQNSAQMNPKKIMIEEPMYIIFNVALSSSWGSSPPNAGSGSCRGDGSSSTNNAICDSFPMYLKIDYIRLYQDTSDGTDMAIGCNPDTHPTKQFIKDTIDDYIDDENPDTAVSGMAFCDSNADCTISTTGTVTGSCSNGRCKCTSDSWTGPRCTETALSSSSSSDSDDTSSVYGPPMYASVIAACVTVFCTACTMIHSIITAKRTSAQLQKHMTLKMRGTLKDAYGPMSELSVKDNYSTNFV
;
A
#
# COMPACT_ATOMS: atom_id res chain seq x y z
N MET A 1 -13.43 -0.23 75.15
CA MET A 1 -13.41 -1.61 75.68
C MET A 1 -14.21 -2.44 74.69
N GLY A 2 -13.74 -3.40 73.89
CA GLY A 2 -12.51 -4.18 73.82
C GLY A 2 -12.93 -5.61 73.38
N VAL A 3 -12.25 -6.16 72.35
CA VAL A 3 -12.10 -7.61 72.01
C VAL A 3 -13.20 -8.32 71.17
N TRP A 4 -12.90 -8.40 69.85
CA TRP A 4 -12.73 -9.58 68.94
C TRP A 4 -13.76 -10.73 68.72
N MET A 5 -13.87 -11.07 67.40
CA MET A 5 -14.16 -12.36 66.71
C MET A 5 -15.61 -12.90 66.66
N ALA A 6 -16.17 -13.47 65.57
CA ALA A 6 -15.71 -13.79 64.21
C ALA A 6 -16.91 -14.20 63.29
N ILE A 7 -16.80 -13.89 61.98
CA ILE A 7 -17.24 -14.63 60.76
C ILE A 7 -18.75 -14.96 60.58
N THR A 8 -19.41 -14.32 59.59
CA THR A 8 -19.79 -14.95 58.28
C THR A 8 -20.32 -13.91 57.29
N THR A 9 -19.78 -13.99 56.09
CA THR A 9 -19.98 -13.26 54.84
C THR A 9 -21.35 -13.42 54.20
N VAL A 10 -21.95 -12.31 53.74
CA VAL A 10 -22.79 -12.29 52.53
C VAL A 10 -22.27 -11.13 51.67
N ALA A 11 -21.34 -11.45 50.77
CA ALA A 11 -21.02 -10.60 49.64
C ALA A 11 -22.03 -10.92 48.54
N SER A 12 -22.94 -9.98 48.29
CA SER A 12 -23.75 -9.97 47.07
C SER A 12 -22.86 -9.49 45.93
N SER A 13 -22.27 -10.42 45.20
CA SER A 13 -21.60 -10.12 43.93
C SER A 13 -22.69 -9.93 42.87
N THR A 14 -22.99 -8.67 42.57
CA THR A 14 -23.52 -8.25 41.27
C THR A 14 -22.56 -8.74 40.19
N LEU A 15 -22.92 -9.81 39.48
CA LEU A 15 -22.33 -10.05 38.15
C LEU A 15 -22.90 -8.97 37.24
N ALA A 16 -22.12 -7.91 37.03
CA ALA A 16 -22.26 -7.08 35.87
C ALA A 16 -22.19 -7.99 34.63
N LEU A 17 -23.24 -7.96 33.81
CA LEU A 17 -23.14 -8.33 32.41
C LEU A 17 -22.16 -7.35 31.77
N VAL A 18 -20.87 -7.67 31.85
CA VAL A 18 -19.90 -7.15 30.89
C VAL A 18 -20.26 -7.87 29.60
N SER A 19 -20.94 -7.16 28.71
CA SER A 19 -20.90 -7.45 27.29
C SER A 19 -19.43 -7.40 26.86
N LEU A 20 -18.74 -8.54 26.93
CA LEU A 20 -17.55 -8.77 26.13
C LEU A 20 -18.02 -8.83 24.68
N SER A 21 -18.17 -7.66 24.06
CA SER A 21 -17.69 -7.49 22.69
C SER A 21 -16.17 -7.62 22.75
N ALA A 22 -15.68 -8.85 22.96
CA ALA A 22 -14.31 -9.18 22.64
C ALA A 22 -14.25 -9.06 21.12
N LEU A 23 -13.66 -7.96 20.64
CA LEU A 23 -13.01 -7.96 19.34
C LEU A 23 -12.15 -9.22 19.33
N ALA A 24 -12.57 -10.21 18.56
CA ALA A 24 -11.83 -11.44 18.45
C ALA A 24 -10.52 -11.09 17.75
N SER A 25 -9.45 -10.92 18.52
CA SER A 25 -8.10 -10.72 18.00
C SER A 25 -7.52 -12.10 17.66
N ASN A 26 -7.01 -12.28 16.44
CA ASN A 26 -6.18 -13.45 16.13
C ASN A 26 -5.03 -13.49 17.15
N SER A 27 -4.89 -14.60 17.86
CA SER A 27 -3.68 -14.80 18.68
C SER A 27 -2.59 -15.34 17.77
N SER A 28 -1.50 -14.59 17.64
CA SER A 28 -0.29 -15.02 16.93
C SER A 28 0.72 -15.59 17.90
N TYR A 29 1.40 -16.67 17.51
CA TYR A 29 2.37 -17.39 18.32
C TYR A 29 3.71 -17.50 17.58
N SER A 30 4.81 -17.58 18.31
CA SER A 30 6.13 -17.84 17.71
C SER A 30 6.23 -19.30 17.22
N THR A 31 6.91 -19.48 16.09
CA THR A 31 7.31 -20.80 15.59
C THR A 31 8.24 -21.50 16.59
N LYS A 32 8.32 -22.83 16.50
CA LYS A 32 9.23 -23.62 17.33
C LYS A 32 10.70 -23.44 16.94
N SER A 33 10.99 -23.17 15.67
CA SER A 33 12.35 -22.89 15.20
C SER A 33 12.82 -21.47 15.51
N GLY A 34 11.89 -20.53 15.71
CA GLY A 34 12.18 -19.11 15.91
C GLY A 34 12.17 -18.28 14.64
N ILE A 35 12.00 -18.90 13.46
CA ILE A 35 11.80 -18.17 12.21
C ILE A 35 10.51 -17.34 12.25
N LEU A 36 10.57 -16.12 11.74
CA LEU A 36 9.42 -15.22 11.70
C LEU A 36 8.39 -15.65 10.63
N PRO A 37 7.11 -15.25 10.78
CA PRO A 37 6.02 -15.72 9.91
C PRO A 37 6.25 -15.54 8.41
N TRP A 38 6.91 -14.45 8.00
CA TRP A 38 7.05 -14.03 6.61
C TRP A 38 8.49 -14.09 6.07
N VAL A 39 9.43 -14.62 6.85
CA VAL A 39 10.83 -14.75 6.44
C VAL A 39 11.04 -16.06 5.71
N ASP A 40 11.63 -16.00 4.52
CA ASP A 40 12.09 -17.15 3.76
C ASP A 40 13.27 -17.85 4.49
N PRO A 41 13.21 -19.17 4.78
CA PRO A 41 14.31 -19.88 5.41
C PRO A 41 15.60 -19.91 4.57
N SER A 42 15.51 -19.65 3.26
CA SER A 42 16.67 -19.54 2.37
C SER A 42 17.38 -18.18 2.43
N SER A 43 16.81 -17.18 3.12
CA SER A 43 17.46 -15.89 3.31
C SER A 43 18.79 -16.05 4.05
N PRO A 44 19.89 -15.46 3.54
CA PRO A 44 21.22 -15.68 4.09
C PRO A 44 21.37 -15.09 5.50
N ASP A 45 22.23 -15.69 6.33
CA ASP A 45 22.52 -15.21 7.69
C ASP A 45 22.99 -13.74 7.72
N SER A 46 23.68 -13.29 6.67
CA SER A 46 24.14 -11.90 6.53
C SER A 46 23.01 -10.89 6.31
N ALA A 47 21.82 -11.35 5.92
CA ALA A 47 20.65 -10.52 5.63
C ALA A 47 19.62 -10.53 6.77
N GLN A 48 19.95 -11.03 7.96
CA GLN A 48 19.00 -11.09 9.08
C GLN A 48 18.78 -9.73 9.79
N SER A 49 19.64 -8.75 9.50
CA SER A 49 19.56 -7.42 10.11
C SER A 49 20.03 -6.33 9.16
N TYR A 50 19.47 -5.13 9.30
CA TYR A 50 19.85 -3.93 8.56
C TYR A 50 20.26 -2.82 9.54
N THR A 51 21.25 -2.00 9.16
CA THR A 51 21.62 -0.80 9.92
C THR A 51 21.10 0.43 9.20
N THR A 52 20.19 1.16 9.85
CA THR A 52 19.51 2.29 9.25
C THR A 52 20.41 3.49 9.05
N SER A 53 19.95 4.45 8.25
CA SER A 53 20.61 5.74 8.09
C SER A 53 20.75 6.55 9.39
N ARG A 54 19.95 6.21 10.42
CA ARG A 54 20.02 6.76 11.79
C ARG A 54 20.86 5.91 12.75
N GLY A 55 21.53 4.86 12.28
CA GLY A 55 22.37 3.97 13.06
C GLY A 55 21.62 3.00 13.98
N LYS A 56 20.31 2.82 13.77
CA LYS A 56 19.52 1.80 14.47
C LYS A 56 19.69 0.44 13.77
N THR A 57 19.46 -0.65 14.48
CA THR A 57 19.42 -1.99 13.90
C THR A 57 17.98 -2.45 13.77
N TRP A 58 17.58 -2.82 12.55
CA TRP A 58 16.28 -3.42 12.24
C TRP A 58 16.44 -4.90 11.91
N THR A 59 15.40 -5.68 12.19
CA THR A 59 15.37 -7.14 11.98
C THR A 59 14.68 -7.45 10.65
N LEU A 60 15.16 -8.45 9.93
CA LEU A 60 14.46 -8.98 8.75
C LEU A 60 13.08 -9.54 9.18
N THR A 61 11.99 -8.95 8.71
CA THR A 61 10.62 -9.33 9.09
C THR A 61 9.85 -10.02 7.97
N MET A 62 10.25 -9.81 6.72
CA MET A 62 9.74 -10.52 5.54
C MET A 62 10.84 -10.67 4.51
N SER A 63 10.84 -11.79 3.81
CA SER A 63 11.69 -12.01 2.65
C SER A 63 11.09 -13.05 1.70
N ASP A 64 11.43 -12.91 0.42
CA ASP A 64 11.25 -13.93 -0.60
C ASP A 64 12.49 -13.92 -1.49
N GLU A 65 13.21 -15.03 -1.53
CA GLU A 65 14.45 -15.17 -2.31
C GLU A 65 14.20 -15.83 -3.67
N PHE A 66 12.94 -16.15 -4.00
CA PHE A 66 12.51 -16.76 -5.27
C PHE A 66 13.27 -18.04 -5.69
N ASN A 67 13.94 -18.71 -4.75
CA ASN A 67 14.80 -19.89 -4.95
C ASN A 67 14.05 -21.21 -5.26
N THR A 68 12.77 -21.15 -5.59
CA THR A 68 11.97 -22.34 -5.96
C THR A 68 11.43 -22.16 -7.35
N GLU A 69 11.90 -22.96 -8.30
CA GLU A 69 11.46 -22.97 -9.70
C GLU A 69 9.99 -23.34 -9.86
N GLY A 70 9.32 -22.76 -10.86
CA GLY A 70 7.98 -23.16 -11.30
C GLY A 70 6.86 -22.78 -10.33
N ARG A 71 7.04 -21.74 -9.51
CA ARG A 71 5.96 -21.19 -8.68
C ARG A 71 4.87 -20.58 -9.56
N THR A 72 3.63 -20.81 -9.18
CA THR A 72 2.44 -20.11 -9.69
C THR A 72 2.03 -19.04 -8.68
N PHE A 73 1.39 -18.00 -9.18
CA PHE A 73 0.89 -16.89 -8.36
C PHE A 73 -0.61 -16.71 -8.53
N GLU A 74 -1.32 -17.76 -8.95
CA GLU A 74 -2.79 -17.76 -8.97
C GLU A 74 -3.35 -17.53 -7.56
N ALA A 75 -4.60 -17.05 -7.49
CA ALA A 75 -5.25 -16.74 -6.23
C ALA A 75 -5.38 -18.00 -5.34
N GLY A 76 -4.53 -18.10 -4.32
CA GLY A 76 -4.52 -19.20 -3.35
C GLY A 76 -3.26 -20.07 -3.40
N ASP A 77 -2.40 -19.92 -4.42
CA ASP A 77 -1.24 -20.80 -4.63
C ASP A 77 0.02 -20.36 -3.88
N ASP A 78 0.12 -19.07 -3.52
CA ASP A 78 1.24 -18.52 -2.77
C ASP A 78 0.78 -17.75 -1.52
N HIS A 79 1.51 -17.93 -0.42
CA HIS A 79 1.25 -17.29 0.87
C HIS A 79 1.46 -15.76 0.88
N LEU A 80 2.35 -15.23 0.04
CA LEU A 80 2.69 -13.81 -0.01
C LEU A 80 2.02 -13.12 -1.18
N TRP A 81 2.06 -13.75 -2.36
CA TRP A 81 1.82 -13.09 -3.63
C TRP A 81 0.55 -13.57 -4.33
N THR A 82 -0.08 -12.68 -5.10
CA THR A 82 -1.17 -13.00 -6.03
C THR A 82 -0.97 -12.21 -7.31
N ALA A 83 -0.88 -12.89 -8.45
CA ALA A 83 -0.91 -12.28 -9.77
C ALA A 83 -2.35 -11.99 -10.22
N LEU A 84 -2.53 -10.97 -11.05
CA LEU A 84 -3.85 -10.54 -11.51
C LEU A 84 -4.16 -10.96 -12.95
N GLU A 85 -5.44 -11.19 -13.22
CA GLU A 85 -6.05 -11.27 -14.55
C GLU A 85 -6.92 -10.04 -14.79
N LYS A 86 -6.36 -8.97 -15.37
CA LYS A 86 -7.11 -7.72 -15.53
C LYS A 86 -6.52 -6.83 -16.63
N ALA A 87 -7.39 -6.18 -17.40
CA ALA A 87 -6.95 -5.12 -18.30
C ALA A 87 -6.63 -3.85 -17.51
N ASP A 88 -5.50 -3.20 -17.83
CA ASP A 88 -5.20 -1.90 -17.25
C ASP A 88 -6.08 -0.82 -17.91
N GLY A 89 -6.94 -0.21 -17.12
CA GLY A 89 -7.94 0.76 -17.58
C GLY A 89 -7.52 2.22 -17.40
N VAL A 90 -6.31 2.48 -16.87
CA VAL A 90 -5.84 3.84 -16.56
C VAL A 90 -4.66 4.22 -17.46
N ASN A 91 -4.25 5.49 -17.41
CA ASN A 91 -3.01 5.99 -18.02
C ASN A 91 -2.79 5.64 -19.50
N SER A 92 -3.86 5.48 -20.29
CA SER A 92 -3.77 5.06 -21.70
C SER A 92 -2.93 3.79 -21.90
N ALA A 93 -3.07 2.84 -20.98
CA ALA A 93 -2.37 1.57 -20.98
C ALA A 93 -2.64 0.74 -22.24
N LEU A 94 -1.67 -0.09 -22.61
CA LEU A 94 -1.64 -0.86 -23.85
C LEU A 94 -1.62 -2.37 -23.60
N GLU A 95 -1.58 -2.78 -22.33
CA GLU A 95 -1.45 -4.16 -21.88
C GLU A 95 -2.68 -4.70 -21.15
N VAL A 96 -2.78 -6.03 -21.13
CA VAL A 96 -3.59 -6.79 -20.19
C VAL A 96 -2.66 -7.55 -19.26
N TYR A 97 -2.90 -7.47 -17.94
CA TYR A 97 -2.22 -8.30 -16.96
C TYR A 97 -2.82 -9.70 -16.93
N SER A 98 -1.94 -10.69 -16.91
CA SER A 98 -2.30 -12.10 -16.78
C SER A 98 -1.36 -12.86 -15.85
N THR A 99 -1.94 -13.78 -15.10
CA THR A 99 -1.28 -14.68 -14.16
C THR A 99 -0.20 -15.52 -14.83
N ASN A 100 -0.45 -15.99 -16.05
CA ASN A 100 0.47 -16.82 -16.82
C ASN A 100 1.70 -16.06 -17.38
N MET A 101 1.77 -14.75 -17.17
CA MET A 101 2.94 -13.93 -17.47
C MET A 101 3.90 -13.80 -16.29
N THR A 102 3.62 -14.50 -15.20
CA THR A 102 4.42 -14.45 -13.97
C THR A 102 4.84 -15.85 -13.56
N GLY A 103 6.01 -15.97 -12.95
CA GLY A 103 6.52 -17.26 -12.49
C GLY A 103 7.89 -17.13 -11.85
N THR A 104 8.47 -18.27 -11.47
CA THR A 104 9.87 -18.37 -11.12
C THR A 104 10.59 -19.36 -12.01
N GLU A 105 11.81 -19.01 -12.40
CA GLU A 105 12.69 -19.80 -13.25
C GLU A 105 14.10 -19.80 -12.67
N CYS A 106 14.93 -20.75 -13.12
CA CYS A 106 16.34 -20.79 -12.75
C CYS A 106 17.23 -20.83 -14.00
N ASP A 107 18.15 -19.87 -14.09
CA ASP A 107 19.23 -19.85 -15.07
C ASP A 107 20.49 -20.44 -14.40
N ASP A 108 20.98 -21.59 -14.89
CA ASP A 108 22.08 -22.35 -14.28
C ASP A 108 21.84 -22.68 -12.78
N ASP A 109 22.55 -22.00 -11.86
CA ASP A 109 22.46 -22.18 -10.39
C ASP A 109 21.72 -21.00 -9.71
N HIS A 110 21.10 -20.10 -10.46
CA HIS A 110 20.45 -18.89 -9.94
C HIS A 110 18.97 -18.85 -10.30
N CYS A 111 18.10 -18.75 -9.30
CA CYS A 111 16.66 -18.68 -9.48
C CYS A 111 16.14 -17.26 -9.26
N TYR A 112 15.07 -16.88 -9.94
CA TYR A 112 14.47 -15.56 -9.85
C TYR A 112 12.98 -15.61 -10.16
N PHE A 113 12.26 -14.58 -9.71
CA PHE A 113 10.94 -14.26 -10.22
C PHE A 113 11.02 -13.51 -11.54
N PHE A 114 10.07 -13.75 -12.45
CA PHE A 114 9.95 -12.99 -13.69
C PHE A 114 8.54 -12.49 -13.98
N ILE A 115 8.46 -11.35 -14.67
CA ILE A 115 7.31 -10.94 -15.48
C ILE A 115 7.71 -10.99 -16.94
N ASN A 116 6.97 -11.76 -17.73
CA ASN A 116 7.09 -11.82 -19.17
C ASN A 116 6.13 -10.82 -19.82
N THR A 117 6.68 -9.86 -20.55
CA THR A 117 5.91 -8.92 -21.36
C THR A 117 6.06 -9.29 -22.82
N THR A 118 4.95 -9.49 -23.54
CA THR A 118 4.94 -9.88 -24.96
C THR A 118 3.98 -9.03 -25.78
N ASP A 119 4.23 -8.88 -27.08
CA ASP A 119 3.28 -8.28 -28.00
C ASP A 119 2.14 -9.26 -28.33
N GLU A 120 0.89 -8.83 -28.12
CA GLU A 120 -0.31 -9.62 -28.41
C GLU A 120 -1.50 -8.68 -28.62
N THR A 121 -2.21 -8.82 -29.75
CA THR A 121 -3.44 -8.04 -29.95
C THR A 121 -4.61 -8.70 -29.22
N ILE A 122 -5.13 -8.02 -28.20
CA ILE A 122 -6.20 -8.51 -27.33
C ILE A 122 -7.38 -7.53 -27.44
N ALA A 123 -8.57 -8.05 -27.74
CA ALA A 123 -9.80 -7.27 -27.70
C ALA A 123 -10.55 -7.55 -26.39
N LYS A 124 -10.88 -6.49 -25.65
CA LYS A 124 -11.71 -6.57 -24.43
C LYS A 124 -12.97 -5.73 -24.60
N THR A 125 -14.10 -6.24 -24.14
CA THR A 125 -15.35 -5.48 -24.08
C THR A 125 -15.50 -4.93 -22.68
N VAL A 126 -15.36 -3.62 -22.53
CA VAL A 126 -15.39 -2.92 -21.23
C VAL A 126 -16.59 -2.00 -21.14
N TRP A 127 -17.10 -1.79 -19.92
CA TRP A 127 -18.12 -0.79 -19.65
C TRP A 127 -17.48 0.59 -19.48
N ASN A 128 -17.99 1.61 -20.20
CA ASN A 128 -17.45 2.97 -20.13
C ASN A 128 -18.49 3.95 -19.59
N ASN A 129 -18.22 4.51 -18.39
CA ASN A 129 -19.07 5.51 -17.73
C ASN A 129 -18.88 6.95 -18.26
N TYR A 130 -17.84 7.21 -19.06
CA TYR A 130 -17.47 8.55 -19.54
C TYR A 130 -18.08 8.91 -20.92
N ILE A 131 -18.78 7.97 -21.55
CA ILE A 131 -19.50 8.15 -22.82
C ILE A 131 -21.00 8.33 -22.61
N SER A 132 -21.71 8.89 -23.59
CA SER A 132 -23.16 9.12 -23.55
C SER A 132 -23.91 8.41 -24.69
N PRO A 133 -24.84 7.47 -24.40
CA PRO A 133 -25.10 6.89 -23.08
C PRO A 133 -23.93 5.99 -22.62
N PRO A 134 -23.73 5.78 -21.30
CA PRO A 134 -22.82 4.76 -20.80
C PRO A 134 -23.12 3.42 -21.45
N GLY A 135 -22.07 2.67 -21.79
CA GLY A 135 -22.23 1.46 -22.57
C GLY A 135 -20.95 0.66 -22.75
N TYR A 136 -21.12 -0.53 -23.30
CA TYR A 136 -20.01 -1.41 -23.64
C TYR A 136 -19.27 -0.92 -24.89
N GLN A 137 -17.95 -0.91 -24.83
CA GLN A 137 -17.06 -0.65 -25.95
C GLN A 137 -16.02 -1.75 -26.07
N THR A 138 -15.69 -2.12 -27.31
CA THR A 138 -14.54 -2.97 -27.57
C THR A 138 -13.29 -2.09 -27.66
N VAL A 139 -12.36 -2.32 -26.74
CA VAL A 139 -11.04 -1.70 -26.69
C VAL A 139 -10.00 -2.74 -27.10
N TYR A 140 -8.91 -2.27 -27.72
CA TYR A 140 -7.81 -3.11 -28.14
C TYR A 140 -6.58 -2.79 -27.31
N PHE A 141 -6.00 -3.84 -26.74
CA PHE A 141 -4.68 -3.86 -26.13
C PHE A 141 -3.73 -4.56 -27.10
N TYR A 142 -2.44 -4.22 -27.04
CA TYR A 142 -1.42 -4.70 -27.96
C TYR A 142 -0.30 -5.47 -27.28
N TYR A 143 -0.38 -5.60 -25.96
CA TYR A 143 0.59 -6.33 -25.16
C TYR A 143 -0.11 -7.16 -24.08
N ARG A 144 0.58 -8.21 -23.63
CA ARG A 144 0.24 -8.93 -22.41
C ARG A 144 1.43 -8.87 -21.46
N SER A 145 1.14 -8.69 -20.18
CA SER A 145 2.15 -8.54 -19.13
C SER A 145 1.64 -9.13 -17.82
N GLY A 146 2.34 -8.92 -16.70
CA GLY A 146 1.95 -9.34 -15.36
C GLY A 146 1.90 -8.18 -14.34
N MET A 147 1.04 -8.34 -13.35
CA MET A 147 1.01 -7.55 -12.11
C MET A 147 0.82 -8.52 -10.94
N VAL A 148 1.64 -8.38 -9.90
CA VAL A 148 1.61 -9.21 -8.70
C VAL A 148 1.50 -8.33 -7.46
N GLN A 149 0.70 -8.74 -6.48
CA GLN A 149 0.40 -7.97 -5.28
C GLN A 149 0.49 -8.84 -4.04
N SER A 150 0.92 -8.25 -2.91
CA SER A 150 0.74 -8.84 -1.57
C SER A 150 -0.55 -8.38 -0.87
N TRP A 151 -1.46 -7.73 -1.62
CA TRP A 151 -2.65 -7.05 -1.12
C TRP A 151 -3.44 -7.93 -0.13
N ASN A 152 -3.75 -7.36 1.04
CA ASN A 152 -4.48 -7.97 2.14
C ASN A 152 -3.92 -9.31 2.69
N LYS A 153 -2.81 -9.82 2.13
CA LYS A 153 -2.03 -10.96 2.66
C LYS A 153 -0.91 -10.47 3.57
N PHE A 154 -0.06 -9.61 3.03
CA PHE A 154 1.07 -9.02 3.74
C PHE A 154 1.12 -7.52 3.50
N CYS A 155 1.19 -6.78 4.59
CA CYS A 155 1.38 -5.34 4.61
C CYS A 155 2.33 -4.95 5.74
N PHE A 156 2.82 -3.72 5.73
CA PHE A 156 3.67 -3.21 6.80
C PHE A 156 3.53 -1.69 6.96
N GLN A 157 3.89 -1.17 8.14
CA GLN A 157 3.99 0.26 8.44
C GLN A 157 5.42 0.60 8.84
N GLY A 158 6.09 1.45 8.05
CA GLY A 158 7.49 1.81 8.24
C GLY A 158 8.45 0.62 8.08
N GLY A 159 9.71 0.91 7.76
CA GLY A 159 10.74 -0.11 7.59
C GLY A 159 11.70 0.24 6.46
N MET A 160 12.59 -0.71 6.15
CA MET A 160 13.46 -0.66 4.99
C MET A 160 13.08 -1.82 4.08
N ILE A 161 12.63 -1.53 2.87
CA ILE A 161 12.43 -2.54 1.83
C ILE A 161 13.57 -2.46 0.82
N GLU A 162 14.14 -3.61 0.49
CA GLU A 162 15.20 -3.77 -0.51
C GLU A 162 14.73 -4.79 -1.56
N VAL A 163 14.89 -4.44 -2.84
CA VAL A 163 14.53 -5.29 -3.98
C VAL A 163 15.71 -5.34 -4.94
N ARG A 164 16.18 -6.54 -5.27
CA ARG A 164 17.23 -6.75 -6.27
C ARG A 164 16.60 -7.21 -7.57
N ALA A 165 16.71 -6.39 -8.63
CA ALA A 165 15.99 -6.59 -9.88
C ALA A 165 16.82 -6.24 -11.12
N GLN A 166 16.41 -6.82 -12.24
CA GLN A 166 16.90 -6.51 -13.59
C GLN A 166 15.71 -6.11 -14.46
N LEU A 167 15.82 -4.96 -15.13
CA LEU A 167 14.72 -4.33 -15.85
C LEU A 167 14.58 -4.87 -17.29
N PRO A 168 13.35 -4.89 -17.84
CA PRO A 168 13.08 -5.29 -19.22
C PRO A 168 13.65 -4.29 -20.24
N GLY A 169 14.24 -4.81 -21.32
CA GLY A 169 14.71 -3.99 -22.44
C GLY A 169 15.18 -4.80 -23.65
N ALA A 170 15.29 -4.14 -24.80
CA ALA A 170 15.91 -4.68 -26.01
C ALA A 170 17.45 -4.60 -25.88
N VAL A 171 18.03 -5.59 -25.20
CA VAL A 171 19.45 -5.57 -24.80
C VAL A 171 20.34 -6.61 -25.48
N THR A 172 19.82 -7.32 -26.48
CA THR A 172 20.61 -8.26 -27.28
C THR A 172 21.39 -7.51 -28.36
N ASN A 173 22.48 -8.10 -28.87
CA ASN A 173 23.22 -7.52 -30.01
C ASN A 173 22.34 -7.45 -31.26
N GLU A 174 21.42 -8.41 -31.43
CA GLU A 174 20.48 -8.52 -32.54
C GLU A 174 19.45 -7.37 -32.56
N SER A 175 19.13 -6.80 -31.40
CA SER A 175 18.24 -5.63 -31.30
C SER A 175 18.79 -4.40 -32.03
N GLY A 176 20.11 -4.31 -32.18
CA GLY A 176 20.79 -3.13 -32.71
C GLY A 176 20.81 -1.95 -31.74
N ASN A 177 20.54 -2.18 -30.44
CA ASN A 177 20.61 -1.15 -29.41
C ASN A 177 22.05 -0.57 -29.32
N PRO A 178 22.25 0.74 -29.53
CA PRO A 178 23.58 1.35 -29.44
C PRO A 178 24.16 1.31 -28.03
N ASP A 179 23.34 1.32 -26.98
CA ASP A 179 23.80 1.39 -25.59
C ASP A 179 24.54 0.11 -25.18
N VAL A 180 24.07 -1.05 -25.64
CA VAL A 180 24.69 -2.36 -25.33
C VAL A 180 25.97 -2.61 -26.12
N SER A 181 26.21 -1.87 -27.21
CA SER A 181 27.42 -2.03 -28.03
C SER A 181 28.72 -1.75 -27.27
N THR A 182 28.63 -0.96 -26.20
CA THR A 182 29.76 -0.65 -25.32
C THR A 182 30.10 -1.81 -24.37
N GLY A 183 29.11 -2.65 -24.04
CA GLY A 183 29.19 -3.65 -22.98
C GLY A 183 29.41 -3.08 -21.57
N SER A 184 29.36 -1.76 -21.40
CA SER A 184 29.57 -1.10 -20.11
C SER A 184 28.28 -1.07 -19.31
N THR A 185 28.38 -1.33 -18.00
CA THR A 185 27.26 -1.22 -17.06
C THR A 185 27.17 0.16 -16.41
N THR A 186 28.19 0.99 -16.54
CA THR A 186 28.29 2.32 -15.89
C THR A 186 27.94 3.48 -16.82
N VAL A 187 27.81 3.23 -18.13
CA VAL A 187 27.35 4.27 -19.07
C VAL A 187 25.86 4.54 -18.85
N ARG A 188 25.45 5.78 -19.07
CA ARG A 188 24.03 6.18 -19.08
C ARG A 188 23.30 5.46 -20.22
N ALA A 189 22.10 4.96 -19.94
CA ALA A 189 21.17 4.56 -21.00
C ALA A 189 20.76 5.80 -21.78
N ALA A 190 20.99 5.81 -23.09
CA ALA A 190 20.83 7.02 -23.91
C ALA A 190 19.76 6.87 -25.01
N ASN A 191 19.40 5.64 -25.38
CA ASN A 191 18.50 5.37 -26.50
C ASN A 191 17.15 4.84 -26.03
N ILE A 192 16.28 5.75 -25.54
CA ILE A 192 14.99 5.44 -24.88
C ILE A 192 14.11 4.42 -25.61
N ASN A 193 14.10 4.43 -26.95
CA ASN A 193 13.26 3.54 -27.78
C ASN A 193 13.55 2.05 -27.57
N TYR A 194 14.75 1.69 -27.09
CA TYR A 194 15.14 0.30 -26.85
C TYR A 194 14.68 -0.23 -25.49
N TYR A 195 14.04 0.58 -24.65
CA TYR A 195 13.51 0.16 -23.36
C TYR A 195 12.02 0.51 -23.27
N PRO A 196 11.17 -0.07 -24.16
CA PRO A 196 9.81 0.41 -24.46
C PRO A 196 8.76 0.15 -23.37
N THR A 197 9.16 -0.48 -22.26
CA THR A 197 8.28 -0.89 -21.16
C THR A 197 8.47 0.00 -19.93
N TRP A 198 7.47 0.00 -19.06
CA TRP A 198 7.46 0.74 -17.81
C TRP A 198 7.37 -0.23 -16.61
N PRO A 199 8.51 -0.76 -16.12
CA PRO A 199 8.51 -1.58 -14.92
C PRO A 199 8.16 -0.74 -13.69
N GLY A 200 7.37 -1.32 -12.79
CA GLY A 200 6.98 -0.74 -11.51
C GLY A 200 7.24 -1.72 -10.37
N ILE A 201 7.83 -1.22 -9.29
CA ILE A 201 7.97 -1.87 -7.98
C ILE A 201 7.61 -0.82 -6.94
N TRP A 202 6.50 -1.00 -6.26
CA TRP A 202 5.88 0.09 -5.51
C TRP A 202 4.99 -0.42 -4.38
N LEU A 203 4.59 0.49 -3.51
CA LEU A 203 3.79 0.24 -2.33
C LEU A 203 2.49 1.03 -2.43
N MET A 204 1.38 0.43 -1.98
CA MET A 204 0.10 1.13 -1.88
C MET A 204 -0.56 0.87 -0.52
N GLY A 205 -1.20 1.90 0.05
CA GLY A 205 -1.98 1.74 1.28
C GLY A 205 -3.12 0.73 1.10
N ASN A 206 -3.25 -0.21 2.05
CA ASN A 206 -4.11 -1.40 1.94
C ASN A 206 -5.62 -1.10 1.81
N LEU A 207 -6.05 0.13 2.11
CA LEU A 207 -7.44 0.59 1.93
C LEU A 207 -7.83 0.75 0.46
N GLY A 208 -6.89 0.76 -0.48
CA GLY A 208 -7.15 0.62 -1.91
C GLY A 208 -6.47 -0.62 -2.46
N ARG A 209 -6.98 -1.15 -3.57
CA ARG A 209 -6.31 -2.18 -4.37
C ARG A 209 -6.06 -1.61 -5.76
N ALA A 210 -4.79 -1.57 -6.14
CA ALA A 210 -4.34 -1.09 -7.45
C ALA A 210 -5.15 -1.75 -8.57
N ILE A 211 -5.47 -0.97 -9.60
CA ILE A 211 -6.34 -1.30 -10.75
C ILE A 211 -7.81 -1.66 -10.43
N PHE A 212 -8.25 -1.58 -9.17
CA PHE A 212 -9.66 -1.65 -8.77
C PHE A 212 -10.21 -0.26 -8.43
N SER A 213 -10.69 0.47 -9.45
CA SER A 213 -11.09 1.88 -9.33
C SER A 213 -12.16 2.14 -8.26
N ALA A 214 -13.04 1.17 -7.96
CA ALA A 214 -14.04 1.31 -6.90
C ALA A 214 -13.38 1.44 -5.50
N SER A 215 -12.33 0.66 -5.25
CA SER A 215 -11.56 0.73 -3.99
C SER A 215 -10.68 1.99 -3.89
N THR A 216 -10.18 2.51 -5.01
CA THR A 216 -9.23 3.64 -5.03
C THR A 216 -9.92 5.00 -5.12
N SER A 217 -11.16 5.06 -5.61
CA SER A 217 -11.93 6.30 -5.72
C SER A 217 -12.10 6.97 -4.37
N ARG A 218 -11.67 8.25 -4.29
CA ARG A 218 -11.66 9.06 -3.06
C ARG A 218 -10.83 8.45 -1.91
N MET A 219 -9.95 7.50 -2.21
CA MET A 219 -9.08 6.82 -1.24
C MET A 219 -7.61 7.08 -1.59
N TRP A 220 -7.25 6.84 -2.84
CA TRP A 220 -5.93 7.16 -3.36
C TRP A 220 -5.85 8.65 -3.75
N PRO A 221 -4.74 9.36 -3.45
CA PRO A 221 -3.59 8.97 -2.64
C PRO A 221 -3.57 9.70 -1.28
N PHE A 222 -4.68 9.70 -0.53
CA PHE A 222 -4.81 10.60 0.63
C PHE A 222 -3.80 10.31 1.77
N THR A 223 -3.15 11.38 2.25
CA THR A 223 -2.33 11.45 3.47
C THR A 223 -2.79 12.64 4.33
N TYR A 224 -4.10 12.79 4.48
CA TYR A 224 -4.73 13.95 5.11
C TYR A 224 -5.61 13.55 6.28
N ASN A 225 -5.38 14.19 7.43
CA ASN A 225 -5.97 13.84 8.71
C ASN A 225 -6.48 15.07 9.49
N GLU A 226 -7.08 16.04 8.79
CA GLU A 226 -7.70 17.21 9.42
C GLU A 226 -9.18 17.33 9.04
N CYS A 227 -10.02 17.70 10.01
CA CYS A 227 -11.38 18.14 9.72
C CYS A 227 -11.41 19.65 9.52
N ASN A 228 -11.20 20.08 8.27
CA ASN A 228 -11.18 21.51 7.91
C ASN A 228 -11.84 21.75 6.55
N GLU A 229 -13.15 21.94 6.59
CA GLU A 229 -13.99 22.18 5.39
C GLU A 229 -13.71 23.50 4.67
N THR A 230 -12.89 24.38 5.25
CA THR A 230 -12.43 25.60 4.54
C THR A 230 -11.24 25.29 3.62
N ILE A 231 -10.40 24.34 4.01
CA ILE A 231 -9.17 23.97 3.30
C ILE A 231 -9.44 22.85 2.31
N PHE A 232 -10.24 21.85 2.73
CA PHE A 232 -10.52 20.69 1.90
C PHE A 232 -11.92 20.16 2.21
N ASP A 233 -12.74 19.99 1.17
CA ASP A 233 -14.08 19.43 1.28
C ASP A 233 -13.98 17.94 1.64
N SER A 234 -14.46 17.58 2.83
CA SER A 234 -14.41 16.20 3.33
C SER A 234 -15.16 15.21 2.44
N GLN A 235 -16.12 15.67 1.62
CA GLN A 235 -16.80 14.85 0.63
C GLN A 235 -15.90 14.37 -0.50
N ASN A 236 -14.64 14.80 -0.59
CA ASN A 236 -13.69 14.27 -1.58
C ASN A 236 -12.81 13.14 -1.01
N GLN A 237 -12.79 12.94 0.31
CA GLN A 237 -12.07 11.83 0.95
C GLN A 237 -13.08 10.81 1.50
N ARG A 238 -12.94 9.52 1.17
CA ARG A 238 -13.91 8.49 1.54
C ARG A 238 -13.93 8.23 3.04
N ILE A 239 -12.76 8.30 3.69
CA ILE A 239 -12.60 8.19 5.14
C ILE A 239 -11.98 9.49 5.63
N SER A 240 -12.82 10.43 6.08
CA SER A 240 -12.40 11.77 6.51
C SER A 240 -12.34 11.88 8.04
N ALA A 241 -11.40 12.71 8.53
CA ALA A 241 -11.29 13.09 9.92
C ALA A 241 -12.52 13.85 10.47
N CYS A 242 -13.43 14.32 9.62
CA CYS A 242 -14.70 14.93 10.06
C CYS A 242 -15.74 13.93 10.58
N ASN A 243 -15.49 12.62 10.44
CA ASN A 243 -16.41 11.58 10.89
C ASN A 243 -16.04 11.06 12.29
N ASP A 244 -16.87 11.37 13.28
CA ASP A 244 -16.70 10.93 14.67
C ASP A 244 -17.24 9.52 14.94
N THR A 245 -17.99 8.94 13.98
CA THR A 245 -18.54 7.57 14.06
C THR A 245 -18.41 6.84 12.72
N PRO A 246 -17.18 6.55 12.24
CA PRO A 246 -16.98 6.00 10.89
C PRO A 246 -17.50 4.57 10.71
N GLY A 247 -17.68 3.82 11.81
CA GLY A 247 -18.09 2.42 11.73
C GLY A 247 -16.99 1.53 11.16
N SER A 248 -17.33 0.28 10.80
CA SER A 248 -16.45 -0.66 10.10
C SER A 248 -15.04 -0.83 10.69
N GLY A 249 -14.92 -0.74 12.01
CA GLY A 249 -13.66 -0.89 12.75
C GLY A 249 -12.67 0.27 12.60
N LEU A 250 -13.03 1.37 11.92
CA LEU A 250 -12.19 2.56 11.75
C LEU A 250 -12.15 3.41 13.03
N ASN A 251 -11.05 4.14 13.22
CA ASN A 251 -10.90 5.07 14.34
C ASN A 251 -11.68 6.37 14.09
N ALA A 252 -12.34 6.88 15.14
CA ALA A 252 -13.08 8.15 15.07
C ALA A 252 -12.14 9.35 14.83
N ASN A 253 -12.59 10.29 13.99
CA ASN A 253 -11.87 11.51 13.63
C ASN A 253 -10.47 11.27 13.03
N GLN A 254 -10.32 10.18 12.28
CA GLN A 254 -9.09 9.86 11.57
C GLN A 254 -9.35 9.88 10.06
N GLY A 255 -8.71 10.82 9.35
CA GLY A 255 -8.66 10.84 7.90
C GLY A 255 -7.68 9.77 7.41
N ARG A 256 -8.10 8.98 6.43
CA ARG A 256 -7.37 7.81 5.93
C ARG A 256 -7.35 7.80 4.40
N GLY A 257 -6.48 6.97 3.84
CA GLY A 257 -6.31 6.88 2.39
C GLY A 257 -5.57 5.64 1.94
N ALA A 258 -5.19 5.65 0.67
CA ALA A 258 -4.32 4.66 0.06
C ALA A 258 -3.18 5.40 -0.68
N PRO A 259 -2.21 5.98 0.04
CA PRO A 259 -1.08 6.65 -0.58
C PRO A 259 -0.18 5.64 -1.31
N GLU A 260 0.75 6.16 -2.10
CA GLU A 260 1.62 5.36 -2.96
C GLU A 260 3.08 5.80 -2.78
N ILE A 261 3.98 4.82 -2.77
CA ILE A 261 5.43 5.01 -2.70
C ILE A 261 6.06 4.14 -3.80
N ASP A 262 6.69 4.77 -4.78
CA ASP A 262 7.37 4.06 -5.85
C ASP A 262 8.82 3.80 -5.48
N ILE A 263 9.17 2.55 -5.21
CA ILE A 263 10.57 2.14 -5.01
C ILE A 263 11.33 2.33 -6.34
N LEU A 264 10.69 1.88 -7.41
CA LEU A 264 11.09 2.07 -8.79
C LEU A 264 9.82 2.18 -9.64
N GLU A 265 9.64 3.28 -10.34
CA GLU A 265 8.59 3.41 -11.34
C GLU A 265 9.15 4.13 -12.57
N GLY A 266 9.34 3.38 -13.66
CA GLY A 266 9.89 3.95 -14.88
C GLY A 266 10.84 3.03 -15.62
N GLY A 267 11.02 3.34 -16.89
CA GLY A 267 11.96 2.67 -17.80
C GLY A 267 12.45 3.67 -18.84
N GLY A 268 13.13 3.21 -19.89
CA GLY A 268 13.79 4.14 -20.81
C GLY A 268 15.16 4.56 -20.32
N THR A 269 15.35 5.88 -20.19
CA THR A 269 16.64 6.49 -19.80
C THR A 269 16.59 7.12 -18.41
N ALA A 270 15.43 7.13 -17.76
CA ALA A 270 15.23 7.66 -16.41
C ALA A 270 14.20 6.82 -15.64
N ILE A 271 14.40 6.67 -14.33
CA ILE A 271 13.41 6.11 -13.40
C ILE A 271 12.84 7.25 -12.59
N SER A 272 11.52 7.24 -12.40
CA SER A 272 10.86 8.08 -11.41
C SER A 272 10.89 7.38 -10.06
N THR A 273 11.19 8.18 -9.06
CA THR A 273 11.04 7.84 -7.67
C THR A 273 10.00 8.80 -7.11
N SER A 274 8.88 8.28 -6.62
CA SER A 274 7.70 9.11 -6.32
C SER A 274 7.03 8.79 -4.99
N LEU A 275 6.34 9.82 -4.51
CA LEU A 275 5.40 9.78 -3.41
C LEU A 275 4.12 10.49 -3.83
N GLN A 276 3.03 9.75 -4.06
CA GLN A 276 1.73 10.31 -4.41
C GLN A 276 0.97 10.64 -3.12
N VAL A 277 0.47 11.88 -3.03
CA VAL A 277 -0.19 12.40 -1.83
C VAL A 277 -1.40 13.26 -2.16
N GLY A 278 -2.41 13.16 -1.30
CA GLY A 278 -3.66 13.92 -1.41
C GLY A 278 -4.06 14.54 -0.05
N PRO A 279 -4.75 15.70 -0.05
CA PRO A 279 -5.10 16.51 -1.22
C PRO A 279 -3.88 17.28 -1.73
N GLY A 280 -3.74 17.41 -3.05
CA GLY A 280 -2.65 18.18 -3.65
C GLY A 280 -2.75 19.67 -3.33
N MET A 281 -1.67 20.41 -3.61
CA MET A 281 -1.63 21.86 -3.37
C MET A 281 -2.74 22.61 -4.16
N PRO A 282 -3.24 23.77 -3.71
CA PRO A 282 -4.07 24.65 -4.53
C PRO A 282 -3.28 25.31 -5.68
N GLU A 283 -3.99 25.82 -6.69
CA GLU A 283 -3.39 26.51 -7.86
C GLU A 283 -2.41 27.63 -7.47
N ASP A 284 -2.72 28.40 -6.41
CA ASP A 284 -1.90 29.50 -5.88
C ASP A 284 -0.46 29.07 -5.50
N PHE A 285 -0.24 27.78 -5.22
CA PHE A 285 1.06 27.22 -4.82
C PHE A 285 1.73 26.36 -5.91
N ARG A 286 1.03 26.09 -7.02
CA ARG A 286 1.56 25.29 -8.15
C ARG A 286 2.47 26.11 -9.06
N ARG A 287 3.14 25.45 -10.00
CA ARG A 287 3.94 26.13 -11.02
C ARG A 287 3.08 27.04 -11.90
N ILE A 288 3.72 28.05 -12.48
CA ILE A 288 3.09 28.96 -13.43
C ILE A 288 2.93 28.25 -14.78
N ALA A 289 1.71 28.29 -15.32
CA ALA A 289 1.43 27.68 -16.62
C ALA A 289 2.13 28.42 -17.77
N ASP A 290 2.69 27.68 -18.73
CA ASP A 290 3.21 28.20 -19.98
C ASP A 290 2.11 28.31 -21.05
N ASN A 291 2.14 29.40 -21.81
CA ASN A 291 1.13 29.66 -22.85
C ASN A 291 1.36 28.88 -24.15
N SER A 292 2.51 28.24 -24.34
CA SER A 292 2.92 27.65 -25.61
C SER A 292 2.88 26.12 -25.62
N SER A 293 3.25 25.48 -24.51
CA SER A 293 3.26 24.02 -24.39
C SER A 293 3.17 23.60 -22.93
N GLU A 294 2.35 22.61 -22.63
CA GLU A 294 2.31 21.97 -21.30
C GLU A 294 3.50 21.00 -21.08
N TYR A 295 4.30 20.74 -22.11
CA TYR A 295 5.43 19.80 -22.04
C TYR A 295 6.79 20.48 -21.87
N CYS A 296 6.87 21.80 -22.07
CA CYS A 296 8.15 22.53 -22.01
C CYS A 296 8.82 22.46 -20.63
N TYR A 297 8.07 22.16 -19.57
CA TYR A 297 8.62 22.08 -18.22
C TYR A 297 9.64 20.95 -18.09
N TYR A 298 9.40 19.82 -18.77
CA TYR A 298 10.29 18.66 -18.72
C TYR A 298 11.61 18.92 -19.47
N SER A 299 11.60 19.84 -20.44
CA SER A 299 12.78 20.31 -21.17
C SER A 299 13.38 21.60 -20.62
N TYR A 300 12.74 22.24 -19.65
CA TYR A 300 13.13 23.55 -19.08
C TYR A 300 13.28 24.67 -20.12
N ASP A 301 12.45 24.64 -21.18
CA ASP A 301 12.48 25.61 -22.28
C ASP A 301 11.17 26.41 -22.43
N CYS A 302 10.37 26.47 -21.36
CA CYS A 302 9.17 27.28 -21.31
C CYS A 302 9.48 28.77 -21.52
N THR A 303 8.58 29.42 -22.27
CA THR A 303 8.73 30.81 -22.70
C THR A 303 8.14 31.81 -21.71
N THR A 304 7.21 31.36 -20.89
CA THR A 304 6.55 32.16 -19.86
C THR A 304 7.51 32.37 -18.68
N GLU A 305 7.60 33.61 -18.21
CA GLU A 305 8.46 33.94 -17.07
C GLU A 305 7.95 33.23 -15.82
N GLY A 306 8.82 32.47 -15.16
CA GLY A 306 8.46 31.67 -13.98
C GLY A 306 7.94 30.27 -14.27
N ALA A 307 7.78 29.87 -15.53
CA ALA A 307 7.19 28.56 -15.84
C ALA A 307 8.18 27.39 -15.65
N ASN A 308 9.49 27.59 -15.85
CA ASN A 308 10.44 26.47 -15.93
C ASN A 308 10.75 25.79 -14.60
N GLN A 309 10.79 26.51 -13.48
CA GLN A 309 10.93 25.93 -12.15
C GLN A 309 10.11 26.77 -11.15
N PRO A 310 9.44 26.14 -10.18
CA PRO A 310 8.80 26.90 -9.11
C PRO A 310 9.83 27.78 -8.40
N ASP A 311 9.44 29.02 -8.11
CA ASP A 311 10.27 30.04 -7.46
C ASP A 311 11.50 30.54 -8.25
N VAL A 312 11.58 30.30 -9.57
CA VAL A 312 12.63 30.87 -10.46
C VAL A 312 11.98 31.59 -11.64
N PRO A 313 12.27 32.88 -11.90
CA PRO A 313 13.20 33.75 -11.15
C PRO A 313 12.69 34.11 -9.74
N ILE A 314 13.60 34.17 -8.76
CA ILE A 314 13.25 34.29 -7.33
C ILE A 314 12.47 35.58 -7.03
N ALA A 315 13.00 36.73 -7.46
CA ALA A 315 12.36 38.02 -7.20
C ALA A 315 11.02 38.16 -7.94
N TYR A 316 10.91 37.58 -9.14
CA TYR A 316 9.68 37.60 -9.92
C TYR A 316 8.57 36.83 -9.21
N TYR A 317 8.82 35.57 -8.85
CA TYR A 317 7.85 34.71 -8.14
C TYR A 317 7.38 35.36 -6.83
N TYR A 318 8.33 35.85 -6.03
CA TYR A 318 7.99 36.45 -4.74
C TYR A 318 7.16 37.74 -4.89
N ASN A 319 7.48 38.59 -5.88
CA ASN A 319 6.69 39.79 -6.15
C ASN A 319 5.28 39.47 -6.68
N LEU A 320 5.14 38.36 -7.41
CA LEU A 320 3.86 37.92 -7.96
C LEU A 320 2.93 37.36 -6.87
N ARG A 321 3.46 36.52 -5.96
CA ARG A 321 2.65 35.74 -5.01
C ARG A 321 2.76 36.17 -3.55
N GLY A 322 3.90 36.73 -3.14
CA GLY A 322 4.18 37.08 -1.74
C GLY A 322 4.47 35.90 -0.82
N HIS A 323 4.60 34.69 -1.37
CA HIS A 323 4.99 33.46 -0.68
C HIS A 323 5.74 32.51 -1.62
N LYS A 324 6.33 31.46 -1.05
CA LYS A 324 6.98 30.35 -1.78
C LYS A 324 5.96 29.42 -2.43
N SER A 325 6.40 28.66 -3.42
CA SER A 325 5.56 27.74 -4.20
C SER A 325 6.16 26.34 -4.19
N TRP A 326 5.32 25.31 -4.34
CA TRP A 326 5.74 23.91 -4.36
C TRP A 326 6.42 23.40 -3.07
N TYR A 327 6.72 22.11 -3.04
CA TYR A 327 7.41 21.43 -1.93
C TYR A 327 8.83 21.99 -1.74
N GLN A 328 9.26 22.14 -0.48
CA GLN A 328 10.53 22.77 -0.10
C GLN A 328 11.41 21.78 0.66
N GLY A 329 12.73 21.86 0.53
CA GLY A 329 13.66 21.04 1.31
C GLY A 329 13.75 19.58 0.88
N LEU A 330 13.43 19.29 -0.38
CA LEU A 330 13.67 17.99 -1.00
C LEU A 330 15.18 17.72 -1.05
N ARG A 331 15.58 16.47 -0.81
CA ARG A 331 16.99 16.07 -0.72
C ARG A 331 17.36 15.19 -1.91
N TYR A 332 18.43 15.57 -2.61
CA TYR A 332 18.90 14.89 -3.82
C TYR A 332 20.36 14.46 -3.67
N GLY A 333 20.67 13.21 -3.96
CA GLY A 333 22.01 12.65 -3.88
C GLY A 333 22.45 12.06 -5.22
N ALA A 334 23.75 12.12 -5.50
CA ALA A 334 24.29 11.60 -6.75
C ALA A 334 24.16 10.08 -6.83
N ASN A 335 23.75 9.58 -8.00
CA ASN A 335 23.96 8.18 -8.35
C ASN A 335 25.39 8.02 -8.88
N ASN A 336 26.30 7.57 -8.00
CA ASN A 336 27.72 7.43 -8.31
C ASN A 336 28.07 6.15 -9.11
N LEU A 337 27.06 5.39 -9.57
CA LEU A 337 27.26 4.21 -10.42
C LEU A 337 27.54 4.58 -11.88
N CYS A 338 27.18 5.80 -12.29
CA CYS A 338 27.43 6.29 -13.63
C CYS A 338 28.87 6.77 -13.82
N ASP A 339 29.34 6.70 -15.06
CA ASP A 339 30.57 7.35 -15.48
C ASP A 339 30.53 8.86 -15.21
N VAL A 340 31.70 9.40 -14.85
CA VAL A 340 31.91 10.82 -14.58
C VAL A 340 31.89 11.63 -15.87
N GLU A 341 31.13 12.72 -15.86
CA GLU A 341 31.10 13.78 -16.86
C GLU A 341 31.63 15.08 -16.23
N GLU A 342 32.74 15.62 -16.75
CA GLU A 342 33.41 16.78 -16.14
C GLU A 342 32.51 18.03 -16.11
N ASP A 343 31.61 18.16 -17.09
CA ASP A 343 30.66 19.28 -17.20
C ASP A 343 29.54 19.21 -16.15
N ASP A 344 29.35 18.05 -15.49
CA ASP A 344 28.34 17.85 -14.45
C ASP A 344 28.88 18.14 -13.03
N VAL A 345 30.18 18.40 -12.89
CA VAL A 345 30.82 18.61 -11.58
C VAL A 345 30.42 19.97 -10.98
N GLN A 346 29.84 19.96 -9.79
CA GLN A 346 29.44 21.15 -9.06
C GLN A 346 30.22 21.34 -7.76
N THR A 347 30.26 22.60 -7.28
CA THR A 347 30.73 22.92 -5.93
C THR A 347 29.63 23.62 -5.13
N PHE A 348 29.54 23.29 -3.85
CA PHE A 348 28.61 23.94 -2.92
C PHE A 348 28.78 25.47 -2.92
N ALA A 349 30.02 25.96 -2.96
CA ALA A 349 30.31 27.40 -2.91
C ALA A 349 29.69 28.16 -4.10
N THR A 350 29.77 27.60 -5.31
CA THR A 350 29.18 28.22 -6.51
C THR A 350 27.65 28.23 -6.43
N VAL A 351 27.04 27.07 -6.17
CA VAL A 351 25.58 26.92 -6.14
C VAL A 351 24.96 27.76 -5.02
N ASN A 352 25.54 27.72 -3.81
CA ASN A 352 25.04 28.48 -2.68
C ASN A 352 25.13 30.00 -2.91
N ALA A 353 26.21 30.48 -3.54
CA ALA A 353 26.32 31.90 -3.89
C ALA A 353 25.24 32.35 -4.88
N SER A 354 24.92 31.52 -5.88
CA SER A 354 23.84 31.80 -6.85
C SER A 354 22.47 31.89 -6.17
N ILE A 355 22.15 30.93 -5.30
CA ILE A 355 20.87 30.93 -4.57
C ILE A 355 20.76 32.13 -3.63
N GLU A 356 21.84 32.48 -2.92
CA GLU A 356 21.88 33.66 -2.03
C GLU A 356 21.74 34.98 -2.80
N GLU A 357 22.34 35.09 -3.98
CA GLU A 357 22.20 36.27 -4.85
C GLU A 357 20.77 36.41 -5.40
N GLY A 358 20.09 35.28 -5.58
CA GLY A 358 18.75 35.20 -6.12
C GLY A 358 18.77 35.05 -7.63
N ILE A 359 18.51 33.83 -8.11
CA ILE A 359 18.45 33.45 -9.52
C ILE A 359 17.50 34.37 -10.29
N THR A 360 18.05 35.08 -11.28
CA THR A 360 17.32 35.99 -12.16
C THR A 360 16.94 35.38 -13.50
N ASP A 361 17.59 34.27 -13.87
CA ASP A 361 17.31 33.56 -15.12
C ASP A 361 15.93 32.91 -15.08
N ASN A 362 15.32 32.78 -16.26
CA ASN A 362 14.01 32.13 -16.38
C ASN A 362 14.08 30.60 -16.27
N ALA A 363 15.28 30.02 -16.30
CA ALA A 363 15.50 28.59 -16.17
C ALA A 363 16.79 28.35 -15.39
N CYS A 364 16.79 27.34 -14.52
CA CYS A 364 17.99 26.87 -13.85
C CYS A 364 19.03 26.31 -14.85
N THR A 365 20.30 26.44 -14.49
CA THR A 365 21.46 25.79 -15.13
C THR A 365 22.29 25.05 -14.07
N MET A 366 23.25 24.24 -14.49
CA MET A 366 24.23 23.61 -13.59
C MET A 366 25.09 24.61 -12.83
N GLU A 367 25.15 25.88 -13.25
CA GLU A 367 25.88 26.93 -12.52
C GLU A 367 24.98 27.68 -11.53
N THR A 368 23.69 27.80 -11.85
CA THR A 368 22.76 28.64 -11.08
C THR A 368 21.96 27.89 -10.03
N CYS A 369 21.72 26.59 -10.21
CA CYS A 369 20.90 25.77 -9.32
C CYS A 369 21.63 24.51 -8.85
N PRO A 370 21.12 23.83 -7.80
CA PRO A 370 21.57 22.50 -7.42
C PRO A 370 21.49 21.53 -8.61
N GLY A 371 22.28 20.45 -8.59
CA GLY A 371 22.34 19.48 -9.69
C GLY A 371 20.99 18.81 -10.01
N SER A 372 20.05 18.89 -9.07
CA SER A 372 18.66 18.46 -9.25
C SER A 372 17.80 19.42 -10.04
N TYR A 373 18.27 20.62 -10.35
CA TYR A 373 17.46 21.74 -10.86
C TYR A 373 16.31 22.18 -9.94
N ASP A 374 16.30 21.76 -8.67
CA ASP A 374 15.37 22.26 -7.66
C ASP A 374 16.03 23.42 -6.88
N PRO A 375 15.60 24.68 -7.06
CA PRO A 375 16.14 25.84 -6.35
C PRO A 375 15.81 25.83 -4.85
N ASN A 376 14.86 25.00 -4.41
CA ASN A 376 14.40 24.88 -3.05
C ASN A 376 14.92 23.60 -2.36
N ALA A 377 15.87 22.88 -2.98
CA ALA A 377 16.48 21.69 -2.41
C ALA A 377 17.22 21.98 -1.10
N ASP A 378 17.24 20.99 -0.20
CA ASP A 378 18.11 21.02 0.99
C ASP A 378 19.57 20.87 0.53
N LEU A 379 20.43 21.80 0.96
CA LEU A 379 21.88 21.80 0.69
C LEU A 379 22.73 21.49 1.92
N GLY A 380 22.13 20.89 2.95
CA GLY A 380 22.81 20.42 4.15
C GLY A 380 23.74 19.24 3.88
N TYR A 381 24.43 18.78 4.91
CA TYR A 381 25.35 17.64 4.80
C TYR A 381 24.62 16.29 4.87
N MET A 382 25.06 15.38 4.01
CA MET A 382 24.85 13.94 4.15
C MET A 382 25.79 13.37 5.22
N ASN A 383 25.46 12.18 5.73
CA ASN A 383 26.34 11.45 6.67
C ASN A 383 27.73 11.13 6.07
N THR A 384 27.85 11.13 4.73
CA THR A 384 29.11 10.94 3.99
C THR A 384 30.02 12.18 3.98
N GLY A 385 29.52 13.34 4.41
CA GLY A 385 30.22 14.63 4.36
C GLY A 385 30.09 15.38 3.04
N VAL A 386 29.35 14.84 2.06
CA VAL A 386 28.95 15.55 0.83
C VAL A 386 27.66 16.34 1.11
N HIS A 387 27.44 17.43 0.38
CA HIS A 387 26.18 18.19 0.48
C HIS A 387 25.08 17.52 -0.35
N TRP A 388 23.86 17.50 0.17
CA TRP A 388 22.67 17.26 -0.64
C TRP A 388 22.58 18.32 -1.76
N GLY A 389 21.99 17.95 -2.89
CA GLY A 389 21.79 18.84 -4.05
C GLY A 389 23.04 19.17 -4.86
N ILE A 390 24.24 18.75 -4.43
CA ILE A 390 25.50 19.09 -5.12
C ILE A 390 26.10 17.86 -5.80
N ASN A 391 26.24 17.92 -7.13
CA ASN A 391 26.92 16.86 -7.88
C ASN A 391 28.45 16.99 -7.82
N ALA A 392 29.04 16.71 -6.66
CA ALA A 392 30.47 16.87 -6.44
C ALA A 392 31.37 15.93 -7.30
N ASN A 393 30.80 14.83 -7.80
CA ASN A 393 31.52 13.82 -8.56
C ASN A 393 31.29 13.89 -10.07
N GLY A 394 30.28 14.64 -10.54
CA GLY A 394 29.91 14.71 -11.96
C GLY A 394 29.30 13.40 -12.50
N THR A 395 28.62 12.62 -11.66
CA THR A 395 27.96 11.38 -12.10
C THR A 395 26.48 11.63 -12.38
N CYS A 396 25.69 10.59 -12.64
CA CYS A 396 24.24 10.73 -12.76
C CYS A 396 23.67 11.42 -11.52
N PHE A 397 22.77 12.37 -11.75
CA PHE A 397 22.16 13.12 -10.67
C PHE A 397 20.64 13.15 -10.83
N PRO A 398 19.87 12.77 -9.79
CA PRO A 398 18.42 12.89 -9.79
C PRO A 398 17.96 14.34 -9.97
N LYS A 399 17.09 14.56 -10.95
CA LYS A 399 16.53 15.86 -11.29
C LYS A 399 15.09 15.94 -10.79
N MET A 400 14.68 17.13 -10.36
CA MET A 400 13.32 17.43 -9.96
C MET A 400 12.35 16.96 -11.04
N ASN A 401 11.44 16.05 -10.68
CA ASN A 401 10.36 15.71 -11.58
C ASN A 401 9.27 16.76 -11.42
N GLN A 402 9.05 17.47 -12.50
CA GLN A 402 8.15 18.60 -12.60
C GLN A 402 6.71 18.14 -12.88
N TYR A 403 6.28 17.07 -12.21
CA TYR A 403 4.95 16.52 -12.33
C TYR A 403 4.04 17.13 -11.24
N ASP A 404 3.05 17.92 -11.65
CA ASP A 404 2.14 18.62 -10.72
C ASP A 404 0.98 17.76 -10.20
N GLY A 405 1.02 16.45 -10.47
CA GLY A 405 -0.06 15.52 -10.15
C GLY A 405 -1.20 15.55 -11.16
N ALA A 406 -2.39 15.17 -10.70
CA ALA A 406 -3.59 15.08 -11.51
C ALA A 406 -4.81 15.64 -10.76
N TYR A 407 -5.76 16.20 -11.50
CA TYR A 407 -7.06 16.57 -10.97
C TYR A 407 -8.05 15.43 -11.23
N LEU A 408 -8.49 14.76 -10.16
CA LEU A 408 -9.32 13.57 -10.20
C LEU A 408 -10.79 13.93 -10.07
N CYS A 409 -11.61 13.47 -11.01
CA CYS A 409 -13.03 13.77 -11.07
C CYS A 409 -13.91 12.56 -11.34
N SER A 410 -15.11 12.56 -10.77
CA SER A 410 -16.19 11.68 -11.19
C SER A 410 -16.67 12.01 -12.60
N ALA A 411 -17.21 11.03 -13.33
CA ALA A 411 -17.80 11.25 -14.65
C ALA A 411 -18.94 12.30 -14.61
N GLY A 412 -18.91 13.24 -15.55
CA GLY A 412 -19.89 14.33 -15.68
C GLY A 412 -19.71 15.51 -14.74
N ASN A 413 -18.65 15.52 -13.92
CA ASN A 413 -18.33 16.68 -13.09
C ASN A 413 -18.04 17.91 -13.97
N THR A 414 -18.56 19.07 -13.57
CA THR A 414 -18.53 20.31 -14.37
C THR A 414 -17.53 21.35 -13.88
N VAL A 415 -16.72 21.01 -12.86
CA VAL A 415 -15.60 21.83 -12.41
C VAL A 415 -14.58 22.00 -13.55
N SER A 416 -14.01 23.19 -13.70
CA SER A 416 -13.19 23.60 -14.84
C SER A 416 -11.93 22.75 -15.06
N GLU A 417 -11.39 22.22 -13.98
CA GLU A 417 -10.17 21.41 -13.92
C GLU A 417 -10.43 19.95 -14.31
N CYS A 418 -11.69 19.52 -14.30
CA CYS A 418 -12.08 18.20 -14.75
C CYS A 418 -12.01 18.12 -16.27
N THR A 419 -11.44 17.02 -16.79
CA THR A 419 -11.53 16.72 -18.22
C THR A 419 -13.00 16.58 -18.62
N ALA A 420 -13.40 17.29 -19.68
CA ALA A 420 -14.76 17.25 -20.18
C ALA A 420 -15.17 15.81 -20.53
N SER A 421 -16.19 15.30 -19.84
CA SER A 421 -16.76 13.98 -20.11
C SER A 421 -18.27 14.10 -20.31
N SER A 422 -18.80 13.27 -21.21
CA SER A 422 -20.24 13.23 -21.51
C SER A 422 -21.03 12.33 -20.55
N GLY A 423 -20.34 11.65 -19.63
CA GLY A 423 -20.93 10.79 -18.61
C GLY A 423 -21.71 11.57 -17.55
N SER A 424 -22.40 10.86 -16.67
CA SER A 424 -23.10 11.46 -15.53
C SER A 424 -23.13 10.46 -14.37
N THR A 425 -22.79 10.93 -13.17
CA THR A 425 -22.92 10.20 -11.92
C THR A 425 -24.02 10.81 -11.06
N SER A 426 -24.45 10.11 -10.01
CA SER A 426 -25.37 10.70 -9.04
C SER A 426 -24.66 11.81 -8.25
N ALA A 427 -25.40 12.86 -7.85
CA ALA A 427 -24.81 13.97 -7.09
C ALA A 427 -24.13 13.53 -5.77
N ALA A 428 -24.55 12.41 -5.18
CA ALA A 428 -23.92 11.86 -3.96
C ALA A 428 -22.59 11.14 -4.24
N SER A 429 -22.27 10.89 -5.51
CA SER A 429 -21.06 10.21 -5.99
C SER A 429 -20.11 11.15 -6.73
N GLU A 430 -20.50 12.43 -6.86
CA GLU A 430 -19.69 13.45 -7.51
C GLU A 430 -18.50 13.80 -6.61
N PHE A 431 -17.29 13.82 -7.18
CA PHE A 431 -16.08 14.26 -6.51
C PHE A 431 -15.17 14.99 -7.49
N ALA A 432 -14.37 15.91 -6.97
CA ALA A 432 -13.36 16.64 -7.70
C ALA A 432 -12.28 17.08 -6.71
N TYR A 433 -11.08 16.54 -6.84
CA TYR A 433 -9.97 16.91 -6.00
C TYR A 433 -8.65 16.74 -6.73
N GLN A 434 -7.68 17.52 -6.29
CA GLN A 434 -6.32 17.43 -6.78
C GLN A 434 -5.52 16.43 -5.93
N MET A 435 -4.58 15.73 -6.57
CA MET A 435 -3.49 15.01 -5.93
C MET A 435 -2.14 15.55 -6.41
N ASP A 436 -1.07 15.32 -5.66
CA ASP A 436 0.30 15.59 -6.10
C ASP A 436 1.08 14.27 -6.20
N ALA A 437 2.12 14.25 -7.04
CA ALA A 437 3.20 13.29 -6.88
C ALA A 437 4.51 14.06 -6.67
N ILE A 438 5.13 13.85 -5.53
CA ILE A 438 6.43 14.43 -5.20
C ILE A 438 7.47 13.44 -5.69
N SER A 439 8.24 13.81 -6.71
CA SER A 439 9.11 12.86 -7.36
C SER A 439 10.42 13.46 -7.87
N SER A 440 11.34 12.55 -8.16
CA SER A 440 12.61 12.82 -8.79
C SER A 440 12.85 11.83 -9.92
N ASN A 441 13.25 12.34 -11.09
CA ASN A 441 13.67 11.51 -12.21
C ASN A 441 15.18 11.37 -12.17
N TRP A 442 15.70 10.15 -12.12
CA TRP A 442 17.13 9.91 -12.07
C TRP A 442 17.60 9.06 -13.25
N GLU A 443 18.74 9.43 -13.80
CA GLU A 443 19.33 8.82 -14.99
C GLU A 443 19.76 7.38 -14.71
N ILE A 444 19.40 6.48 -15.61
CA ILE A 444 19.66 5.04 -15.48
C ILE A 444 21.05 4.74 -16.07
N HIS A 445 21.86 3.99 -15.34
CA HIS A 445 23.08 3.36 -15.85
C HIS A 445 22.75 1.97 -16.39
N MET A 446 23.49 1.52 -17.40
CA MET A 446 23.16 0.30 -18.14
C MET A 446 23.12 -0.98 -17.30
N ALA A 447 23.70 -1.02 -16.10
CA ALA A 447 23.55 -2.14 -15.17
C ALA A 447 22.08 -2.49 -14.90
N ALA A 448 21.17 -1.50 -14.86
CA ALA A 448 19.75 -1.76 -14.61
C ALA A 448 19.12 -2.72 -15.65
N TYR A 449 19.64 -2.75 -16.88
CA TYR A 449 19.15 -3.63 -17.95
C TYR A 449 20.07 -4.82 -18.22
N LEU A 450 21.36 -4.75 -17.84
CA LEU A 450 22.37 -5.75 -18.17
C LEU A 450 22.79 -6.62 -16.98
N ASP A 451 22.48 -6.21 -15.75
CA ASP A 451 22.85 -6.87 -14.50
C ASP A 451 21.74 -6.68 -13.46
N TRP A 452 21.97 -7.17 -12.25
CA TRP A 452 21.10 -7.01 -11.09
C TRP A 452 21.45 -5.75 -10.32
N VAL A 453 20.46 -4.90 -10.09
CA VAL A 453 20.58 -3.67 -9.29
C VAL A 453 19.68 -3.74 -8.08
N THR A 454 20.18 -3.26 -6.96
CA THR A 454 19.48 -3.21 -5.67
C THR A 454 18.85 -1.84 -5.47
N TYR A 455 17.53 -1.82 -5.36
CA TYR A 455 16.71 -0.63 -5.11
C TYR A 455 16.15 -0.72 -3.70
N SER A 456 16.22 0.37 -2.93
CA SER A 456 15.78 0.37 -1.54
C SER A 456 14.99 1.62 -1.16
N VAL A 457 14.07 1.46 -0.21
CA VAL A 457 13.33 2.55 0.42
C VAL A 457 13.38 2.41 1.94
N GLU A 458 14.02 3.38 2.60
CA GLU A 458 13.93 3.57 4.05
C GLU A 458 12.76 4.50 4.36
N TRP A 459 11.73 3.95 5.02
CA TRP A 459 10.53 4.68 5.40
C TRP A 459 10.40 4.74 6.93
N VAL A 460 10.51 5.96 7.46
CA VAL A 460 10.29 6.29 8.86
C VAL A 460 9.06 7.19 8.97
N MET A 461 8.11 6.80 9.82
CA MET A 461 6.84 7.50 10.04
C MET A 461 6.95 8.63 11.06
N GLY A 462 5.86 9.39 11.22
CA GLY A 462 5.72 10.47 12.19
C GLY A 462 6.34 11.80 11.75
N ASP A 463 6.22 12.81 12.63
CA ASP A 463 6.59 14.21 12.33
C ASP A 463 8.09 14.42 12.05
N GLU A 464 8.93 13.52 12.55
CA GLU A 464 10.39 13.51 12.32
C GLU A 464 10.78 12.39 11.34
N GLY A 465 9.81 11.92 10.54
CA GLY A 465 9.96 10.85 9.57
C GLY A 465 10.58 11.30 8.24
N TYR A 466 10.77 10.33 7.36
CA TYR A 466 11.19 10.52 5.97
C TYR A 466 10.95 9.25 5.15
N ILE A 467 10.88 9.41 3.84
CA ILE A 467 11.08 8.33 2.88
C ILE A 467 12.35 8.65 2.10
N ARG A 468 13.29 7.71 2.10
CA ARG A 468 14.58 7.83 1.42
C ARG A 468 14.74 6.68 0.44
N TRP A 469 15.10 7.02 -0.79
CA TRP A 469 15.40 6.07 -1.85
C TRP A 469 16.90 5.92 -2.02
N GLU A 470 17.32 4.67 -2.17
CA GLU A 470 18.71 4.30 -2.36
C GLU A 470 18.85 3.33 -3.54
N VAL A 471 19.97 3.46 -4.26
CA VAL A 471 20.39 2.52 -5.30
C VAL A 471 21.77 2.00 -4.92
N GLU A 472 21.92 0.69 -4.77
CA GLU A 472 23.15 0.06 -4.27
C GLU A 472 23.63 0.68 -2.92
N GLY A 473 22.67 0.98 -2.04
CA GLY A 473 22.92 1.62 -0.74
C GLY A 473 23.36 3.09 -0.82
N GLN A 474 23.29 3.72 -1.99
CA GLN A 474 23.57 5.14 -2.17
C GLN A 474 22.27 5.94 -2.18
N PRO A 475 22.06 6.88 -1.23
CA PRO A 475 20.85 7.68 -1.20
C PRO A 475 20.80 8.66 -2.38
N ILE A 476 19.73 8.56 -3.17
CA ILE A 476 19.51 9.36 -4.37
C ILE A 476 18.41 10.42 -4.18
N PHE A 477 17.41 10.13 -3.34
CA PHE A 477 16.32 11.06 -3.08
C PHE A 477 15.76 10.86 -1.67
N GLU A 478 15.33 11.94 -1.02
CA GLU A 478 14.65 11.87 0.27
C GLU A 478 13.59 12.96 0.41
N ILE A 479 12.42 12.55 0.90
CA ILE A 479 11.32 13.41 1.30
C ILE A 479 11.20 13.31 2.82
N THR A 480 11.47 14.40 3.53
CA THR A 480 11.26 14.45 4.98
C THR A 480 9.81 14.75 5.32
N ALA A 481 9.35 14.38 6.51
CA ALA A 481 7.99 14.68 6.97
C ALA A 481 7.68 16.20 6.97
N ASP A 482 8.70 17.06 7.18
CA ASP A 482 8.57 18.52 7.14
C ASP A 482 8.07 19.03 5.78
N VAL A 483 8.50 18.38 4.68
CA VAL A 483 8.07 18.69 3.31
C VAL A 483 6.54 18.62 3.18
N LEU A 484 5.91 17.66 3.87
CA LEU A 484 4.46 17.39 3.83
C LEU A 484 3.67 18.15 4.88
N THR A 485 4.24 18.29 6.08
CA THR A 485 3.57 18.85 7.26
C THR A 485 3.68 20.37 7.35
N ASN A 486 4.72 20.96 6.74
CA ASN A 486 4.97 22.39 6.70
C ASN A 486 5.07 22.93 5.25
N PRO A 487 4.05 22.70 4.39
CA PRO A 487 4.06 23.22 3.03
C PRO A 487 3.95 24.76 3.04
N PRO A 488 4.41 25.46 1.97
CA PRO A 488 4.30 26.91 1.89
C PRO A 488 2.87 27.40 2.11
N GLN A 489 2.73 28.54 2.79
CA GLN A 489 1.44 29.13 3.13
C GLN A 489 1.31 30.55 2.60
N ASN A 490 0.14 30.87 2.09
CA ASN A 490 -0.29 32.24 1.85
C ASN A 490 -0.85 32.83 3.15
N SER A 491 -1.23 34.12 3.12
CA SER A 491 -1.74 34.80 4.32
C SER A 491 -3.03 34.19 4.91
N ALA A 492 -3.79 33.44 4.10
CA ALA A 492 -5.01 32.76 4.51
C ALA A 492 -4.77 31.29 4.94
N GLN A 493 -3.53 30.80 4.86
CA GLN A 493 -3.13 29.43 5.18
C GLN A 493 -3.91 28.36 4.39
N MET A 494 -4.08 28.58 3.07
CA MET A 494 -4.91 27.74 2.22
C MET A 494 -4.25 26.44 1.75
N ASN A 495 -2.96 26.22 1.99
CA ASN A 495 -2.27 25.01 1.53
C ASN A 495 -2.49 23.87 2.53
N PRO A 496 -3.12 22.75 2.15
CA PRO A 496 -3.41 21.66 3.06
C PRO A 496 -2.15 21.01 3.61
N LYS A 497 -2.05 20.98 4.94
CA LYS A 497 -1.03 20.24 5.67
C LYS A 497 -1.36 18.75 5.62
N LYS A 498 -0.40 17.96 5.19
CA LYS A 498 -0.51 16.49 5.15
C LYS A 498 0.19 15.92 6.37
N ILE A 499 0.04 14.62 6.55
CA ILE A 499 0.88 13.83 7.47
C ILE A 499 1.90 13.03 6.68
N MET A 500 2.94 12.58 7.37
CA MET A 500 3.79 11.53 6.83
C MET A 500 2.94 10.28 6.54
N ILE A 501 3.34 9.46 5.58
CA ILE A 501 2.62 8.20 5.33
C ILE A 501 2.67 7.34 6.58
N GLU A 502 1.49 6.90 7.01
CA GLU A 502 1.29 6.02 8.16
C GLU A 502 0.33 4.86 7.84
N GLU A 503 -0.14 4.71 6.60
CA GLU A 503 -1.03 3.61 6.21
C GLU A 503 -0.28 2.27 6.16
N PRO A 504 -0.85 1.12 6.57
CA PRO A 504 -0.25 -0.18 6.28
C PRO A 504 -0.25 -0.40 4.76
N MET A 505 0.93 -0.61 4.18
CA MET A 505 1.10 -0.72 2.73
C MET A 505 1.44 -2.13 2.30
N TYR A 506 0.92 -2.56 1.15
CA TYR A 506 1.26 -3.83 0.51
C TYR A 506 2.18 -3.58 -0.70
N ILE A 507 2.89 -4.62 -1.13
CA ILE A 507 3.89 -4.55 -2.20
C ILE A 507 3.26 -4.93 -3.53
N ILE A 508 3.68 -4.23 -4.59
CA ILE A 508 3.23 -4.44 -5.97
C ILE A 508 4.45 -4.43 -6.88
N PHE A 509 4.44 -5.32 -7.88
CA PHE A 509 5.34 -5.21 -9.01
C PHE A 509 4.63 -5.61 -10.30
N ASN A 510 4.89 -4.85 -11.36
CA ASN A 510 4.27 -4.99 -12.67
C ASN A 510 5.19 -4.48 -13.78
N VAL A 511 4.83 -4.80 -15.02
CA VAL A 511 5.42 -4.14 -16.20
C VAL A 511 4.28 -3.59 -17.04
N ALA A 512 4.16 -2.27 -17.10
CA ALA A 512 3.11 -1.57 -17.84
C ALA A 512 3.63 -1.03 -19.18
N LEU A 513 2.72 -0.66 -20.09
CA LEU A 513 3.05 0.01 -21.35
C LEU A 513 2.00 1.09 -21.63
N SER A 514 2.42 2.32 -21.91
CA SER A 514 1.49 3.41 -22.20
C SER A 514 1.81 4.12 -23.50
N SER A 515 0.78 4.70 -24.10
CA SER A 515 0.91 5.66 -25.20
C SER A 515 1.15 7.10 -24.74
N SER A 516 1.13 7.36 -23.43
CA SER A 516 1.26 8.70 -22.84
C SER A 516 2.50 8.90 -21.97
N TRP A 517 3.31 7.86 -21.76
CA TRP A 517 4.53 7.94 -20.94
C TRP A 517 5.77 8.24 -21.77
N GLY A 518 6.82 8.72 -21.09
CA GLY A 518 8.11 9.07 -21.73
C GLY A 518 8.77 7.87 -22.40
N SER A 519 8.77 6.72 -21.73
CA SER A 519 9.04 5.44 -22.40
C SER A 519 7.75 4.85 -22.94
N SER A 520 7.74 4.56 -24.24
CA SER A 520 6.59 3.95 -24.92
C SER A 520 7.05 2.99 -26.01
N PRO A 521 6.26 1.95 -26.30
CA PRO A 521 6.59 1.03 -27.36
C PRO A 521 6.43 1.67 -28.75
N PRO A 522 7.10 1.13 -29.79
CA PRO A 522 6.92 1.60 -31.15
C PRO A 522 5.44 1.63 -31.56
N ASN A 523 5.03 2.71 -32.24
CA ASN A 523 3.66 2.92 -32.74
C ASN A 523 2.57 2.96 -31.63
N ALA A 524 2.94 3.27 -30.38
CA ALA A 524 2.00 3.42 -29.27
C ALA A 524 0.82 4.34 -29.63
N GLY A 525 -0.39 3.93 -29.22
CA GLY A 525 -1.64 4.65 -29.50
C GLY A 525 -2.14 4.57 -30.96
N SER A 526 -1.35 4.04 -31.90
CA SER A 526 -1.72 3.91 -33.32
C SER A 526 -1.92 2.47 -33.79
N GLY A 527 -1.48 1.48 -33.02
CA GLY A 527 -1.63 0.07 -33.36
C GLY A 527 -0.68 -0.84 -32.57
N SER A 528 -0.39 -2.01 -33.14
CA SER A 528 0.58 -2.95 -32.60
C SER A 528 2.02 -2.43 -32.73
N CYS A 529 2.95 -3.04 -31.99
CA CYS A 529 4.38 -2.69 -32.01
C CYS A 529 4.93 -2.46 -33.42
N ARG A 530 4.65 -3.37 -34.37
CA ARG A 530 5.20 -3.29 -35.73
C ARG A 530 4.55 -2.25 -36.63
N GLY A 531 3.35 -1.78 -36.30
CA GLY A 531 2.57 -0.91 -37.19
C GLY A 531 2.41 -1.56 -38.58
N ASP A 532 2.86 -0.87 -39.63
CA ASP A 532 2.85 -1.37 -41.01
C ASP A 532 4.09 -2.21 -41.40
N GLY A 533 5.06 -2.35 -40.49
CA GLY A 533 6.30 -3.10 -40.70
C GLY A 533 7.35 -2.40 -41.57
N SER A 534 7.19 -1.12 -41.91
CA SER A 534 8.12 -0.40 -42.79
C SER A 534 9.42 0.04 -42.11
N SER A 535 9.42 0.23 -40.78
CA SER A 535 10.59 0.65 -40.01
C SER A 535 11.42 -0.56 -39.56
N SER A 536 12.64 -0.70 -40.09
CA SER A 536 13.56 -1.76 -39.66
C SER A 536 13.94 -1.65 -38.18
N THR A 537 14.08 -0.43 -37.65
CA THR A 537 14.40 -0.19 -36.24
C THR A 537 13.26 -0.62 -35.34
N ASN A 538 12.01 -0.24 -35.66
CA ASN A 538 10.85 -0.65 -34.87
C ASN A 538 10.71 -2.17 -34.93
N ASN A 539 10.88 -2.78 -36.10
CA ASN A 539 10.83 -4.23 -36.23
C ASN A 539 11.87 -4.93 -35.35
N ALA A 540 13.11 -4.44 -35.27
CA ALA A 540 14.15 -5.00 -34.42
C ALA A 540 13.85 -4.86 -32.91
N ILE A 541 13.26 -3.73 -32.50
CA ILE A 541 12.78 -3.55 -31.12
C ILE A 541 11.63 -4.53 -30.84
N CYS A 542 10.66 -4.65 -31.76
CA CYS A 542 9.55 -5.58 -31.61
C CYS A 542 9.99 -7.05 -31.66
N ASP A 543 11.06 -7.39 -32.38
CA ASP A 543 11.69 -8.72 -32.41
C ASP A 543 12.33 -9.08 -31.05
N SER A 544 12.51 -8.10 -30.16
CA SER A 544 13.07 -8.29 -28.82
C SER A 544 12.02 -8.66 -27.76
N PHE A 545 10.72 -8.64 -28.10
CA PHE A 545 9.71 -9.26 -27.24
C PHE A 545 9.77 -10.80 -27.39
N PRO A 546 9.56 -11.58 -26.29
CA PRO A 546 9.24 -11.11 -24.95
C PRO A 546 10.40 -10.47 -24.19
N MET A 547 10.10 -9.45 -23.39
CA MET A 547 11.02 -8.79 -22.47
C MET A 547 10.68 -9.17 -21.03
N TYR A 548 11.69 -9.22 -20.16
CA TYR A 548 11.53 -9.74 -18.80
C TYR A 548 11.94 -8.71 -17.74
N LEU A 549 11.04 -8.42 -16.80
CA LEU A 549 11.45 -7.93 -15.48
C LEU A 549 11.84 -9.14 -14.66
N LYS A 550 13.04 -9.16 -14.08
CA LYS A 550 13.47 -10.22 -13.17
C LYS A 550 13.69 -9.65 -11.77
N ILE A 551 13.30 -10.41 -10.74
CA ILE A 551 13.53 -10.08 -9.33
C ILE A 551 14.24 -11.27 -8.67
N ASP A 552 15.42 -11.01 -8.12
CA ASP A 552 16.22 -11.99 -7.40
C ASP A 552 15.67 -12.19 -5.98
N TYR A 553 15.49 -11.10 -5.24
CA TYR A 553 14.86 -11.15 -3.92
C TYR A 553 14.12 -9.86 -3.57
N ILE A 554 13.21 -10.00 -2.60
CA ILE A 554 12.60 -8.89 -1.87
C ILE A 554 12.83 -9.13 -0.38
N ARG A 555 13.30 -8.11 0.35
CA ARG A 555 13.55 -8.18 1.79
C ARG A 555 13.01 -6.93 2.49
N LEU A 556 12.39 -7.13 3.65
CA LEU A 556 11.86 -6.07 4.51
C LEU A 556 12.47 -6.16 5.90
N TYR A 557 12.92 -5.02 6.41
CA TYR A 557 13.48 -4.88 7.75
C TYR A 557 12.69 -3.86 8.56
N GLN A 558 12.36 -4.20 9.80
CA GLN A 558 11.63 -3.29 10.71
C GLN A 558 12.21 -3.29 12.12
N ASP A 559 11.93 -2.22 12.86
CA ASP A 559 12.14 -2.17 14.30
C ASP A 559 11.10 -3.06 14.99
N THR A 560 11.55 -4.14 15.63
CA THR A 560 10.71 -5.12 16.33
C THR A 560 10.75 -4.94 17.84
N SER A 561 11.36 -3.86 18.34
CA SER A 561 11.43 -3.58 19.77
C SER A 561 10.08 -3.19 20.35
N ASP A 562 9.92 -3.45 21.66
CA ASP A 562 8.71 -3.04 22.38
C ASP A 562 8.54 -1.50 22.30
N GLY A 563 7.37 -1.06 21.84
CA GLY A 563 7.06 0.38 21.71
C GLY A 563 7.53 1.03 20.41
N THR A 564 7.95 0.24 19.43
CA THR A 564 8.07 0.68 18.03
C THR A 564 6.72 1.20 17.50
N ASP A 565 6.76 2.22 16.64
CA ASP A 565 5.58 2.71 15.91
C ASP A 565 5.32 1.89 14.64
N MET A 566 6.25 1.01 14.25
CA MET A 566 6.12 0.14 13.08
C MET A 566 5.19 -1.05 13.35
N ALA A 567 4.55 -1.54 12.30
CA ALA A 567 3.71 -2.73 12.37
C ALA A 567 3.96 -3.70 11.22
N ILE A 568 3.85 -4.99 11.53
CA ILE A 568 3.79 -6.06 10.54
C ILE A 568 2.33 -6.51 10.43
N GLY A 569 1.77 -6.44 9.23
CA GLY A 569 0.41 -6.84 8.93
C GLY A 569 -0.47 -5.70 8.44
N CYS A 570 -1.63 -6.09 7.91
CA CYS A 570 -2.54 -5.18 7.21
C CYS A 570 -3.55 -4.45 8.11
N ASN A 571 -3.64 -4.81 9.40
CA ASN A 571 -4.63 -4.25 10.32
C ASN A 571 -4.01 -3.83 11.66
N PRO A 572 -3.09 -2.87 11.66
CA PRO A 572 -2.56 -2.27 12.89
C PRO A 572 -3.66 -1.48 13.63
N ASP A 573 -3.59 -1.44 14.97
CA ASP A 573 -4.59 -0.72 15.78
C ASP A 573 -4.58 0.80 15.50
N THR A 574 -3.44 1.36 15.11
CA THR A 574 -3.31 2.77 14.74
C THR A 574 -4.04 3.09 13.44
N HIS A 575 -4.09 2.12 12.51
CA HIS A 575 -4.59 2.29 11.15
C HIS A 575 -5.36 1.04 10.67
N PRO A 576 -6.49 0.67 11.32
CA PRO A 576 -7.23 -0.55 10.99
C PRO A 576 -7.80 -0.49 9.57
N THR A 577 -7.82 -1.62 8.86
CA THR A 577 -8.38 -1.76 7.50
C THR A 577 -9.30 -2.97 7.36
N LYS A 578 -9.12 -4.00 8.18
CA LYS A 578 -9.70 -5.34 7.98
C LYS A 578 -11.23 -5.32 7.90
N GLN A 579 -11.88 -4.67 8.85
CA GLN A 579 -13.34 -4.65 8.89
C GLN A 579 -13.92 -3.75 7.80
N PHE A 580 -13.26 -2.65 7.45
CA PHE A 580 -13.65 -1.79 6.33
C PHE A 580 -13.62 -2.56 5.01
N ILE A 581 -12.48 -3.16 4.66
CA ILE A 581 -12.32 -3.95 3.43
C ILE A 581 -13.35 -5.08 3.40
N LYS A 582 -13.57 -5.77 4.52
CA LYS A 582 -14.58 -6.84 4.61
C LYS A 582 -16.00 -6.34 4.32
N ASP A 583 -16.37 -5.17 4.86
CA ASP A 583 -17.70 -4.59 4.66
C ASP A 583 -17.91 -4.07 3.23
N THR A 584 -16.82 -3.85 2.48
CA THR A 584 -16.83 -3.30 1.10
C THR A 584 -16.07 -4.19 0.11
N ILE A 585 -16.03 -5.50 0.33
CA ILE A 585 -15.13 -6.40 -0.41
C ILE A 585 -15.36 -6.39 -1.93
N ASP A 586 -16.61 -6.16 -2.36
CA ASP A 586 -16.99 -6.07 -3.77
C ASP A 586 -16.26 -4.95 -4.53
N ASP A 587 -15.72 -3.93 -3.83
CA ASP A 587 -14.91 -2.86 -4.43
C ASP A 587 -13.49 -3.33 -4.83
N TYR A 588 -13.05 -4.47 -4.30
CA TYR A 588 -11.67 -4.95 -4.35
C TYR A 588 -11.51 -6.23 -5.17
N ILE A 589 -12.58 -6.92 -5.55
CA ILE A 589 -12.51 -8.23 -6.20
C ILE A 589 -13.38 -8.27 -7.46
N ASP A 590 -13.11 -9.25 -8.32
CA ASP A 590 -14.00 -9.68 -9.39
C ASP A 590 -13.88 -11.21 -9.56
N ASP A 591 -14.63 -11.77 -10.51
CA ASP A 591 -14.67 -13.23 -10.75
C ASP A 591 -13.28 -13.82 -11.10
N GLU A 592 -12.40 -13.03 -11.71
CA GLU A 592 -11.05 -13.46 -12.11
C GLU A 592 -10.01 -13.19 -11.00
N ASN A 593 -10.30 -12.30 -10.05
CA ASN A 593 -9.37 -11.83 -9.03
C ASN A 593 -9.96 -11.87 -7.60
N PRO A 594 -10.34 -13.06 -7.07
CA PRO A 594 -10.99 -13.19 -5.78
C PRO A 594 -10.06 -12.91 -4.59
N ASP A 595 -10.66 -12.57 -3.43
CA ASP A 595 -9.97 -12.55 -2.13
C ASP A 595 -9.88 -13.98 -1.57
N THR A 596 -8.79 -14.69 -1.92
CA THR A 596 -8.55 -16.07 -1.50
C THR A 596 -7.66 -16.12 -0.26
N ALA A 597 -8.23 -16.51 0.87
CA ALA A 597 -7.48 -16.74 2.10
C ALA A 597 -6.51 -17.94 1.96
N VAL A 598 -5.28 -17.75 2.42
CA VAL A 598 -4.22 -18.79 2.40
C VAL A 598 -3.83 -19.15 3.83
N SER A 599 -3.82 -20.45 4.14
CA SER A 599 -3.38 -20.99 5.43
C SER A 599 -2.23 -21.97 5.23
N GLY A 600 -1.06 -21.66 5.81
CA GLY A 600 0.18 -22.36 5.52
C GLY A 600 0.90 -21.78 4.30
N MET A 601 1.55 -22.65 3.54
CA MET A 601 2.30 -22.35 2.31
C MET A 601 3.58 -21.51 2.47
N ALA A 602 3.96 -21.08 3.67
CA ALA A 602 5.32 -20.58 3.87
C ALA A 602 6.37 -21.64 3.56
N PHE A 603 7.52 -21.22 3.07
CA PHE A 603 8.67 -22.10 2.90
C PHE A 603 9.17 -22.63 4.26
N CYS A 604 9.60 -23.88 4.28
CA CYS A 604 10.08 -24.56 5.48
C CYS A 604 11.15 -25.60 5.19
N ASP A 605 12.07 -25.77 6.13
CA ASP A 605 13.07 -26.84 6.12
C ASP A 605 12.66 -27.98 7.06
N SER A 606 11.83 -27.66 8.07
CA SER A 606 11.43 -28.62 9.09
C SER A 606 10.03 -28.36 9.64
N ASN A 607 9.45 -29.37 10.30
CA ASN A 607 8.19 -29.21 11.03
C ASN A 607 8.25 -28.12 12.11
N ALA A 608 9.44 -27.74 12.59
CA ALA A 608 9.58 -26.69 13.60
C ALA A 608 9.24 -25.30 13.06
N ASP A 609 9.32 -25.11 11.73
CA ASP A 609 9.01 -23.85 11.06
C ASP A 609 7.51 -23.65 10.85
N CYS A 610 6.72 -24.72 11.00
CA CYS A 610 5.28 -24.74 10.72
C CYS A 610 4.44 -25.04 11.97
N THR A 611 5.07 -25.06 13.16
CA THR A 611 4.36 -25.34 14.41
C THR A 611 4.76 -24.36 15.50
N ILE A 612 3.83 -24.04 16.38
CA ILE A 612 4.10 -23.15 17.52
C ILE A 612 5.11 -23.77 18.51
N SER A 613 5.80 -22.92 19.26
CA SER A 613 6.79 -23.31 20.28
C SER A 613 6.19 -23.98 21.54
N THR A 614 4.86 -23.96 21.70
CA THR A 614 4.17 -24.53 22.86
C THR A 614 4.26 -26.06 22.90
N THR A 615 4.73 -26.61 24.03
CA THR A 615 4.96 -28.05 24.19
C THR A 615 3.66 -28.84 24.11
N GLY A 616 3.62 -29.89 23.29
CA GLY A 616 2.50 -30.81 23.17
C GLY A 616 1.43 -30.41 22.15
N THR A 617 1.56 -29.26 21.50
CA THR A 617 0.66 -28.79 20.45
C THR A 617 1.38 -28.82 19.11
N VAL A 618 0.78 -29.44 18.10
CA VAL A 618 1.25 -29.42 16.71
C VAL A 618 0.19 -28.68 15.90
N THR A 619 0.59 -27.58 15.26
CA THR A 619 -0.35 -26.70 14.53
C THR A 619 -0.18 -26.82 13.02
N GLY A 620 1.01 -27.18 12.56
CA GLY A 620 1.31 -27.49 11.17
C GLY A 620 2.52 -28.43 11.03
N SER A 621 2.80 -28.79 9.79
CA SER A 621 3.93 -29.65 9.39
C SER A 621 4.52 -29.16 8.08
N CYS A 622 5.82 -29.38 7.88
CA CYS A 622 6.49 -29.09 6.63
C CYS A 622 6.31 -30.25 5.65
N SER A 623 5.75 -29.97 4.48
CA SER A 623 5.46 -30.95 3.43
C SER A 623 5.93 -30.40 2.09
N ASN A 624 6.88 -31.06 1.44
CA ASN A 624 7.49 -30.62 0.17
C ASN A 624 8.01 -29.18 0.24
N GLY A 625 8.71 -28.83 1.32
CA GLY A 625 9.27 -27.48 1.52
C GLY A 625 8.23 -26.39 1.81
N ARG A 626 6.95 -26.75 2.00
CA ARG A 626 5.86 -25.81 2.29
C ARG A 626 5.12 -26.18 3.57
N CYS A 627 4.75 -25.19 4.37
CA CYS A 627 3.96 -25.40 5.58
C CYS A 627 2.53 -25.84 5.24
N LYS A 628 2.02 -26.82 5.98
CA LYS A 628 0.64 -27.30 5.90
C LYS A 628 0.03 -27.31 7.29
N CYS A 629 -1.09 -26.62 7.47
CA CYS A 629 -1.77 -26.57 8.76
C CYS A 629 -2.46 -27.91 9.05
N THR A 630 -2.49 -28.29 10.33
CA THR A 630 -3.05 -29.57 10.78
C THR A 630 -4.57 -29.58 10.82
N SER A 631 -5.20 -28.41 10.91
CA SER A 631 -6.64 -28.21 10.99
C SER A 631 -7.02 -26.79 10.61
N ASP A 632 -8.28 -26.56 10.28
CA ASP A 632 -8.83 -25.23 9.96
C ASP A 632 -8.89 -24.28 11.16
N SER A 633 -8.60 -24.75 12.38
CA SER A 633 -8.44 -23.88 13.56
C SER A 633 -7.12 -23.07 13.54
N TRP A 634 -6.20 -23.38 12.63
CA TRP A 634 -4.90 -22.72 12.50
C TRP A 634 -4.74 -22.11 11.10
N THR A 635 -4.20 -20.91 11.05
CA THR A 635 -4.01 -20.13 9.83
C THR A 635 -2.68 -19.36 9.88
N GLY A 636 -2.49 -18.45 8.93
CA GLY A 636 -1.25 -17.72 8.71
C GLY A 636 -0.22 -18.56 7.93
N PRO A 637 0.85 -17.91 7.44
CA PRO A 637 1.83 -18.53 6.54
C PRO A 637 2.52 -19.76 7.15
N ARG A 638 2.72 -19.76 8.47
CA ARG A 638 3.40 -20.81 9.23
C ARG A 638 2.49 -21.62 10.16
N CYS A 639 1.16 -21.50 10.02
CA CYS A 639 0.19 -22.17 10.89
C CYS A 639 0.34 -21.79 12.37
N THR A 640 0.69 -20.54 12.63
CA THR A 640 0.97 -20.00 13.96
C THR A 640 -0.08 -19.00 14.44
N GLU A 641 -1.15 -18.81 13.67
CA GLU A 641 -2.27 -17.96 14.06
C GLU A 641 -3.53 -18.78 14.27
N THR A 642 -4.38 -18.37 15.21
CA THR A 642 -5.71 -18.98 15.38
C THR A 642 -6.65 -18.49 14.30
N ALA A 643 -7.28 -19.41 13.57
CA ALA A 643 -8.37 -19.06 12.67
C ALA A 643 -9.61 -18.69 13.50
N LEU A 644 -10.11 -17.47 13.33
CA LEU A 644 -11.41 -17.08 13.87
C LEU A 644 -12.49 -17.48 12.86
N SER A 645 -13.56 -18.10 13.35
CA SER A 645 -14.74 -18.42 12.53
C SER A 645 -15.42 -17.14 12.04
N SER A 646 -14.95 -16.58 10.93
CA SER A 646 -15.66 -15.53 10.20
C SER A 646 -15.64 -15.71 8.68
N SER A 647 -15.23 -16.89 8.20
CA SER A 647 -15.43 -17.35 6.83
C SER A 647 -16.79 -18.03 6.72
N SER A 648 -17.86 -17.25 6.61
CA SER A 648 -19.11 -17.77 6.03
C SER A 648 -18.96 -17.77 4.51
N SER A 649 -18.09 -18.64 3.98
CA SER A 649 -18.28 -19.16 2.64
C SER A 649 -19.51 -20.06 2.69
N SER A 650 -20.46 -19.82 1.80
CA SER A 650 -21.65 -20.62 1.61
C SER A 650 -21.27 -22.03 1.14
N ASP A 651 -20.94 -22.90 2.08
CA ASP A 651 -21.10 -24.34 1.91
C ASP A 651 -21.47 -24.96 3.26
N SER A 652 -22.56 -25.70 3.22
CA SER A 652 -23.16 -26.41 4.35
C SER A 652 -22.31 -27.59 4.80
N ASP A 653 -22.33 -27.82 6.12
CA ASP A 653 -21.88 -29.01 6.85
C ASP A 653 -20.36 -29.21 7.03
N ASP A 654 -19.78 -28.61 8.08
CA ASP A 654 -19.24 -29.42 9.19
C ASP A 654 -18.86 -28.54 10.41
N THR A 655 -19.60 -28.72 11.51
CA THR A 655 -19.32 -28.06 12.79
C THR A 655 -18.52 -28.98 13.70
N SER A 656 -17.20 -29.06 13.56
CA SER A 656 -16.36 -29.55 14.65
C SER A 656 -14.88 -29.18 14.54
N SER A 657 -14.49 -28.07 15.16
CA SER A 657 -13.29 -27.98 16.04
C SER A 657 -13.02 -26.51 16.38
N VAL A 658 -13.62 -26.06 17.48
CA VAL A 658 -13.18 -24.84 18.15
C VAL A 658 -12.61 -25.26 19.49
N TYR A 659 -11.44 -24.69 19.83
CA TYR A 659 -10.77 -24.93 21.10
C TYR A 659 -11.65 -24.39 22.25
N GLY A 660 -12.32 -25.31 22.94
CA GLY A 660 -13.20 -25.06 24.08
C GLY A 660 -13.89 -26.35 24.50
N PRO A 661 -14.27 -26.52 25.78
CA PRO A 661 -15.05 -27.69 26.19
C PRO A 661 -16.31 -27.76 25.32
N PRO A 662 -16.69 -28.95 24.83
CA PRO A 662 -17.81 -29.10 23.92
C PRO A 662 -19.06 -28.36 24.44
N MET A 663 -19.83 -27.72 23.56
CA MET A 663 -21.06 -27.02 23.96
C MET A 663 -21.95 -27.88 24.86
N TYR A 664 -22.01 -29.20 24.65
CA TYR A 664 -22.74 -30.11 25.52
C TYR A 664 -22.17 -30.16 26.96
N ALA A 665 -20.86 -30.08 27.15
CA ALA A 665 -20.23 -30.04 28.47
C ALA A 665 -20.54 -28.73 29.21
N SER A 666 -20.54 -27.61 28.49
CA SER A 666 -20.94 -26.29 29.02
C SER A 666 -22.43 -26.24 29.36
N VAL A 667 -23.29 -26.83 28.53
CA VAL A 667 -24.73 -26.97 28.79
C VAL A 667 -24.99 -27.89 29.99
N ILE A 668 -24.25 -28.99 30.12
CA ILE A 668 -24.35 -29.88 31.29
C ILE A 668 -23.92 -29.12 32.55
N ALA A 669 -22.82 -28.38 32.53
CA ALA A 669 -22.37 -27.58 33.67
C ALA A 669 -23.40 -26.50 34.05
N ALA A 670 -24.01 -25.84 33.06
CA ALA A 670 -25.09 -24.87 33.27
C ALA A 670 -26.33 -25.54 33.87
N CYS A 671 -26.75 -26.70 33.35
CA CYS A 671 -27.88 -27.48 33.87
C CYS A 671 -27.64 -27.95 35.31
N VAL A 672 -26.43 -28.43 35.63
CA VAL A 672 -26.04 -28.81 37.01
C VAL A 672 -26.08 -27.58 37.91
N THR A 673 -25.59 -26.43 37.46
CA THR A 673 -25.60 -25.19 38.23
C THR A 673 -27.02 -24.71 38.50
N VAL A 674 -27.89 -24.71 37.48
CA VAL A 674 -29.32 -24.38 37.63
C VAL A 674 -30.01 -25.36 38.56
N PHE A 675 -29.73 -26.66 38.45
CA PHE A 675 -30.28 -27.68 39.34
C PHE A 675 -29.84 -27.50 40.79
N CYS A 676 -28.54 -27.25 41.04
CA CYS A 676 -28.01 -26.95 42.36
C CYS A 676 -28.61 -25.66 42.94
N THR A 677 -28.81 -24.64 42.11
CA THR A 677 -29.44 -23.37 42.51
C THR A 677 -30.93 -23.57 42.83
N ALA A 678 -31.64 -24.38 42.05
CA ALA A 678 -33.02 -24.76 42.33
C ALA A 678 -33.12 -25.59 43.62
N CYS A 679 -32.23 -26.55 43.86
CA CYS A 679 -32.17 -27.33 45.09
C CYS A 679 -31.89 -26.46 46.32
N THR A 680 -30.95 -25.52 46.22
CA THR A 680 -30.65 -24.58 47.32
C THR A 680 -31.79 -23.60 47.57
N MET A 681 -32.47 -23.10 46.53
CA MET A 681 -33.69 -22.31 46.69
C MET A 681 -34.83 -23.13 47.31
N ILE A 682 -35.05 -24.37 46.89
CA ILE A 682 -36.07 -25.25 47.48
C ILE A 682 -35.73 -25.56 48.94
N HIS A 683 -34.47 -25.84 49.26
CA HIS A 683 -34.03 -26.03 50.64
C HIS A 683 -34.24 -24.76 51.47
N SER A 684 -33.92 -23.59 50.93
CA SER A 684 -34.16 -22.30 51.57
C SER A 684 -35.65 -22.02 51.76
N ILE A 685 -36.51 -22.37 50.80
CA ILE A 685 -37.98 -22.25 50.90
C ILE A 685 -38.54 -23.22 51.93
N ILE A 686 -38.04 -24.46 52.01
CA ILE A 686 -38.45 -25.44 53.03
C ILE A 686 -38.02 -24.96 54.42
N THR A 687 -36.82 -24.40 54.53
CA THR A 687 -36.28 -23.85 55.78
C THR A 687 -37.07 -22.61 56.19
N ALA A 688 -37.32 -21.68 55.26
CA ALA A 688 -38.18 -20.52 55.44
C ALA A 688 -39.63 -20.90 55.77
N LYS A 689 -40.18 -22.00 55.21
CA LYS A 689 -41.50 -22.55 55.57
C LYS A 689 -41.51 -23.13 56.98
N ARG A 690 -40.43 -23.77 57.44
CA ARG A 690 -40.29 -24.20 58.84
C ARG A 690 -40.22 -23.01 59.81
N THR A 691 -39.49 -21.95 59.45
CA THR A 691 -39.42 -20.70 60.22
C THR A 691 -40.74 -19.93 60.18
N SER A 692 -41.43 -19.92 59.03
CA SER A 692 -42.74 -19.29 58.84
C SER A 692 -43.85 -20.05 59.54
N ALA A 693 -43.76 -21.38 59.68
CA ALA A 693 -44.68 -22.16 60.51
C ALA A 693 -44.52 -21.84 62.01
N GLN A 694 -43.32 -21.46 62.46
CA GLN A 694 -43.10 -20.91 63.80
C GLN A 694 -43.61 -19.46 63.94
N LEU A 695 -43.53 -18.66 62.87
CA LEU A 695 -44.02 -17.27 62.84
C LEU A 695 -45.55 -17.15 62.66
N GLN A 696 -46.19 -18.08 61.94
CA GLN A 696 -47.65 -18.14 61.70
C GLN A 696 -48.46 -18.60 62.92
N LYS A 697 -47.80 -19.22 63.91
CA LYS A 697 -48.35 -19.38 65.27
C LYS A 697 -48.51 -18.04 66.01
N HIS A 698 -47.83 -16.98 65.53
CA HIS A 698 -47.83 -15.64 66.12
C HIS A 698 -48.63 -14.60 65.31
N MET A 699 -49.04 -14.91 64.08
CA MET A 699 -49.80 -14.01 63.20
C MET A 699 -51.12 -14.62 62.72
N THR A 700 -51.73 -15.49 63.52
CA THR A 700 -53.15 -15.86 63.44
C THR A 700 -54.05 -14.73 63.98
N LEU A 701 -53.75 -13.48 63.62
CA LEU A 701 -54.42 -12.29 64.17
C LEU A 701 -54.25 -11.05 63.27
N LYS A 702 -54.42 -11.20 61.95
CA LYS A 702 -54.81 -10.06 61.11
C LYS A 702 -55.30 -10.54 59.73
N MET A 703 -56.63 -10.46 59.56
CA MET A 703 -57.40 -10.14 58.35
C MET A 703 -56.85 -10.66 57.01
N ARG A 704 -57.44 -11.65 56.32
CA ARG A 704 -58.79 -11.76 55.72
C ARG A 704 -59.12 -10.64 54.72
N GLY A 705 -59.12 -10.98 53.42
CA GLY A 705 -59.73 -10.23 52.32
C GLY A 705 -59.02 -10.42 50.97
N THR A 706 -59.40 -11.46 50.18
CA THR A 706 -60.08 -11.38 48.85
C THR A 706 -59.15 -11.02 47.67
N LEU A 707 -58.77 -11.98 46.79
CA LEU A 707 -59.49 -12.49 45.58
C LEU A 707 -59.65 -11.37 44.52
N LYS A 708 -59.38 -11.50 43.21
CA LYS A 708 -59.24 -12.66 42.30
C LYS A 708 -58.88 -12.17 40.88
N ASP A 709 -58.24 -13.06 40.10
CA ASP A 709 -58.45 -13.38 38.67
C ASP A 709 -58.23 -12.28 37.58
N ALA A 710 -57.76 -12.54 36.35
CA ALA A 710 -57.22 -13.71 35.65
C ALA A 710 -56.84 -13.29 34.19
N TYR A 711 -55.87 -13.99 33.59
CA TYR A 711 -55.77 -14.48 32.18
C TYR A 711 -56.05 -13.52 30.98
N GLY A 712 -55.33 -13.54 29.85
CA GLY A 712 -54.42 -14.50 29.21
C GLY A 712 -54.07 -14.04 27.76
N PRO A 713 -53.74 -14.93 26.80
CA PRO A 713 -52.45 -15.02 26.06
C PRO A 713 -52.55 -14.68 24.54
N MET A 714 -51.48 -14.26 23.83
CA MET A 714 -50.40 -15.00 23.10
C MET A 714 -50.82 -15.74 21.80
N SER A 715 -49.91 -15.72 20.80
CA SER A 715 -49.74 -16.63 19.62
C SER A 715 -50.18 -16.05 18.25
N GLU A 716 -49.48 -16.18 17.10
CA GLU A 716 -48.18 -16.72 16.67
C GLU A 716 -47.97 -16.41 15.14
N LEU A 717 -46.70 -16.42 14.67
CA LEU A 717 -46.14 -16.82 13.33
C LEU A 717 -46.65 -16.15 12.00
N SER A 718 -45.89 -15.93 10.91
CA SER A 718 -44.51 -16.25 10.47
C SER A 718 -44.18 -15.51 9.14
N VAL A 719 -42.94 -15.00 9.02
CA VAL A 719 -41.96 -15.00 7.90
C VAL A 719 -42.42 -15.26 6.44
N LYS A 720 -42.03 -14.36 5.51
CA LYS A 720 -41.20 -14.69 4.32
C LYS A 720 -40.63 -13.47 3.57
N ASP A 721 -39.43 -13.71 3.03
CA ASP A 721 -38.43 -12.85 2.41
C ASP A 721 -38.80 -12.22 1.06
N ASN A 722 -38.09 -11.13 0.71
CA ASN A 722 -37.54 -10.92 -0.63
C ASN A 722 -36.46 -9.82 -0.61
N TYR A 723 -35.22 -10.23 -0.87
CA TYR A 723 -34.05 -9.38 -1.13
C TYR A 723 -34.04 -8.92 -2.59
N SER A 724 -33.69 -7.65 -2.83
CA SER A 724 -33.36 -7.12 -4.16
C SER A 724 -31.87 -6.77 -4.21
N THR A 725 -31.14 -7.47 -5.05
CA THR A 725 -29.78 -7.18 -5.51
C THR A 725 -29.76 -5.93 -6.39
N ASN A 726 -28.93 -4.95 -6.07
CA ASN A 726 -28.53 -3.87 -6.97
C ASN A 726 -27.02 -3.96 -7.17
N PHE A 727 -26.62 -4.20 -8.42
CA PHE A 727 -25.26 -3.99 -8.93
C PHE A 727 -25.15 -2.55 -9.44
N VAL A 728 -24.08 -1.84 -9.05
CA VAL A 728 -23.36 -0.86 -9.86
C VAL A 728 -21.89 -1.07 -9.59
#